data_AF-A0A5N4E432-F1
#
_entry.id   AF-A0A5N4E432-F1
#
_cell.length_a   1.000
_cell.length_b   1.000
_cell.length_c   1.000
_cell.angle_alpha   90.00
_cell.angle_beta   90.00
_cell.angle_gamma   90.00
#
_symmetry.space_group_name_H-M   'P 1'
#
loop_
_entity.id
_entity.type
_entity.pdbx_description
1 polymer ?
#
loop_
_entity_poly.entity_id
_entity_poly.type
_entity_poly.pdbx_seq_one_letter_code
_entity_poly.pdbx_strand_id
1 'polypeptide(L)'
;MAKSSAELTRELQDSIRRCLSQGAVLQQHRVKLETKPKKFEDRVLALTSWRLHLFPLKVPAKVESSFNVLEIRAFNTLSQNQILVETERGMVSMRLPSAESVDQVTRHVSSALSKVCPGPGSLIRRGNADTPEGPRDTSPNSETSTSTTHSVCGESQPISCPTGGFSETYAALCDYNGLHCREEVQWDVDTIYHAEDNREFNLLDFSHLESRDLALMVAALAYNQWFTKLYCKDLRLGSEVLEQVLHTLSKSGSLEELVLDNAGLKTDFVQKLAGVFGENGSCVLHALTLSHNPIEDKGFFSLSQQLLCFPTGLTKLCLAKTAISPRGLQALGQTFGANPAFASSLRYLDLSKNPGLLATDEANALYSFLAQPNALVHLDLAGTDCAIDSLLGALLHGCCSHLTYLNLARNSCSHRKGREAPPAFKQFFSSAYTLSHINLSATRLPLEALRALLQGLSLNSHLSDLHLDLSSCELRSAGAQALQEQLGAVTCVGSLDLSDNGFDSDLLTLVPALGKNKSLKHLFLGKNFNVKAKTLEEILHKLVQLIQEEDCSLQSLSVADSRLKLRTSILINALGSNTCLAKVDLSGNGMEDIGAKMLSKALQINSSLRWGPHLDPLAWIGADPLPRTILWDRNNTSALGFLDIARALESCAALSHSNHTLRFMSFPVSDISQAYRSAPERTEDVWQKVVIQWCLVRNNHSQTYPQEQAFRLQQGLVTSSAEQMLQRLCGRVQEEVRALRLCPLEPVQDELLYARDLIKDAKNSRALFPSLYELGHMLANDGPVRQRLESVASEVSKAVDKELQASPGEGAQG
;
A
#
# COMPACT_ATOMS: atom_id res chain seq x y z
N MET A 1 -45.16 34.16 47.74
CA MET A 1 -43.78 33.64 47.48
C MET A 1 -43.87 32.50 46.48
N ALA A 2 -43.67 32.79 45.20
CA ALA A 2 -43.67 31.78 44.15
C ALA A 2 -42.27 31.15 44.08
N LYS A 3 -42.17 29.82 44.25
CA LYS A 3 -40.93 29.07 44.03
C LYS A 3 -40.44 29.33 42.61
N SER A 4 -39.27 29.93 42.44
CA SER A 4 -38.59 30.03 41.16
C SER A 4 -38.19 28.63 40.71
N SER A 5 -39.00 28.05 39.81
CA SER A 5 -38.71 26.80 39.12
C SER A 5 -37.45 26.94 38.25
N ALA A 6 -36.28 26.77 38.87
CA ALA A 6 -35.00 26.74 38.19
C ALA A 6 -34.82 25.46 37.33
N GLU A 7 -35.64 24.43 37.58
CA GLU A 7 -35.54 23.14 36.91
C GLU A 7 -36.39 23.10 35.63
N LEU A 8 -35.83 22.49 34.58
CA LEU A 8 -36.50 22.17 33.33
C LEU A 8 -37.57 21.09 33.58
N THR A 9 -38.77 21.23 33.01
CA THR A 9 -39.81 20.20 33.12
C THR A 9 -39.38 18.94 32.38
N ARG A 10 -39.58 17.76 32.98
CA ARG A 10 -39.24 16.46 32.35
C ARG A 10 -39.86 16.29 30.97
N GLU A 11 -41.10 16.73 30.81
CA GLU A 11 -41.81 16.70 29.54
C GLU A 11 -41.09 17.48 28.42
N LEU A 12 -40.51 18.65 28.74
CA LEU A 12 -39.72 19.42 27.79
C LEU A 12 -38.37 18.75 27.51
N GLN A 13 -37.70 18.20 28.53
CA GLN A 13 -36.43 17.47 28.37
C GLN A 13 -36.59 16.26 27.46
N ASP A 14 -37.67 15.49 27.64
CA ASP A 14 -37.99 14.33 26.80
C ASP A 14 -38.41 14.74 25.40
N SER A 15 -39.16 15.84 25.26
CA SER A 15 -39.51 16.40 23.95
C SER A 15 -38.27 16.86 23.17
N ILE A 16 -37.28 17.45 23.84
CA ILE A 16 -35.99 17.84 23.23
C ILE A 16 -35.18 16.60 22.82
N ARG A 17 -35.10 15.58 23.68
CA ARG A 17 -34.41 14.32 23.35
C ARG A 17 -35.03 13.62 22.15
N ARG A 18 -36.37 13.56 22.07
CA ARG A 18 -37.09 13.03 20.90
C ARG A 18 -36.87 13.87 19.65
N CYS A 19 -36.83 15.21 19.78
CA CYS A 19 -36.57 16.09 18.65
C CYS A 19 -35.17 15.89 18.07
N LEU A 20 -34.17 15.63 18.91
CA LEU A 20 -32.78 15.46 18.51
C LEU A 20 -32.42 14.02 18.08
N SER A 21 -33.40 13.11 18.03
CA SER A 21 -33.51 11.68 17.58
C SER A 21 -32.32 10.87 17.02
N GLN A 22 -31.13 11.45 16.77
CA GLN A 22 -29.89 10.81 16.36
C GLN A 22 -28.65 11.23 17.18
N GLY A 23 -28.71 12.29 17.99
CA GLY A 23 -27.58 12.76 18.81
C GLY A 23 -27.82 12.57 20.31
N ALA A 24 -26.92 11.89 21.01
CA ALA A 24 -26.97 11.79 22.47
C ALA A 24 -26.89 13.20 23.09
N VAL A 25 -27.99 13.67 23.69
CA VAL A 25 -28.00 14.96 24.40
C VAL A 25 -27.22 14.79 25.70
N LEU A 26 -26.03 15.36 25.74
CA LEU A 26 -25.10 15.22 26.85
C LEU A 26 -25.56 16.06 28.05
N GLN A 27 -25.92 17.32 27.82
CA GLN A 27 -26.31 18.28 28.86
C GLN A 27 -27.40 19.24 28.39
N GLN A 28 -28.22 19.74 29.32
CA GLN A 28 -29.27 20.72 29.05
C GLN A 28 -29.27 21.82 30.13
N HIS A 29 -29.22 23.08 29.72
CA HIS A 29 -29.23 24.24 30.61
C HIS A 29 -30.35 25.20 30.23
N ARG A 30 -31.08 25.71 31.22
CA ARG A 30 -31.97 26.86 30.99
C ARG A 30 -31.12 28.13 30.92
N VAL A 31 -31.21 28.87 29.81
CA VAL A 31 -30.39 30.05 29.55
C VAL A 31 -31.25 31.26 29.20
N LYS A 32 -30.74 32.45 29.48
CA LYS A 32 -31.32 33.73 29.04
C LYS A 32 -30.56 34.21 27.81
N LEU A 33 -31.15 34.06 26.63
CA LEU A 33 -30.57 34.46 25.36
C LEU A 33 -30.83 35.95 25.11
N GLU A 34 -29.79 36.71 24.78
CA GLU A 34 -29.91 38.11 24.40
C GLU A 34 -30.35 38.22 22.93
N THR A 35 -31.60 38.64 22.68
CA THR A 35 -32.15 38.77 21.31
C THR A 35 -32.03 40.19 20.75
N LYS A 36 -31.92 41.18 21.65
CA LYS A 36 -31.60 42.59 21.37
C LYS A 36 -30.76 43.13 22.53
N PRO A 37 -30.01 44.24 22.38
CA PRO A 37 -29.22 44.80 23.47
C PRO A 37 -30.06 44.98 24.72
N LYS A 38 -29.69 44.31 25.82
CA LYS A 38 -30.40 44.30 27.11
C LYS A 38 -31.78 43.63 27.14
N LYS A 39 -32.23 42.99 26.05
CA LYS A 39 -33.46 42.18 26.01
C LYS A 39 -33.11 40.69 26.05
N PHE A 40 -33.50 40.04 27.13
CA PHE A 40 -33.26 38.62 27.35
C PHE A 40 -34.55 37.82 27.26
N GLU A 41 -34.50 36.69 26.57
CA GLU A 41 -35.59 35.73 26.50
C GLU A 41 -35.13 34.37 27.04
N ASP A 42 -36.01 33.70 27.80
CA ASP A 42 -35.68 32.38 28.33
C ASP A 42 -35.69 31.33 27.20
N ARG A 43 -34.66 30.49 27.18
CA ARG A 43 -34.42 29.40 26.23
C ARG A 43 -33.82 28.18 26.95
N VAL A 44 -33.76 27.07 26.24
CA VAL A 44 -33.05 25.86 26.67
C VAL A 44 -31.86 25.64 25.73
N LEU A 45 -30.66 25.58 26.29
CA LEU A 45 -29.44 25.19 25.61
C LEU A 45 -29.23 23.69 25.79
N ALA A 46 -29.30 22.92 24.72
CA ALA A 46 -28.98 21.50 24.70
C ALA A 46 -27.63 21.28 24.00
N LEU A 47 -26.73 20.56 24.66
CA LEU A 47 -25.39 20.23 24.17
C LEU A 47 -25.39 18.80 23.63
N THR A 48 -25.01 18.63 22.36
CA THR A 48 -24.64 17.33 21.76
C THR A 48 -23.12 17.24 21.63
N SER A 49 -22.59 16.13 21.10
CA SER A 49 -21.14 15.94 20.93
C SER A 49 -20.46 17.09 20.19
N TRP A 50 -21.10 17.62 19.13
CA TRP A 50 -20.50 18.63 18.24
C TRP A 50 -21.33 19.90 18.06
N ARG A 51 -22.56 19.98 18.62
CA ARG A 51 -23.46 21.13 18.45
C ARG A 51 -24.05 21.66 19.75
N LEU A 52 -24.34 22.94 19.71
CA LEU A 52 -25.12 23.65 20.71
C LEU A 52 -26.47 24.01 20.08
N HIS A 53 -27.57 23.50 20.65
CA HIS A 53 -28.93 23.73 20.18
C HIS A 53 -29.70 24.62 21.15
N LEU A 54 -30.40 25.62 20.64
CA LEU A 54 -31.28 26.50 21.39
C LEU A 54 -32.74 26.16 21.09
N PHE A 55 -33.52 25.97 22.14
CA PHE A 55 -34.94 25.67 22.09
C PHE A 55 -35.76 26.71 22.85
N PRO A 56 -36.97 27.06 22.37
CA PRO A 56 -37.93 27.80 23.16
C PRO A 56 -38.52 26.89 24.26
N LEU A 57 -39.03 27.49 25.34
CA LEU A 57 -39.75 26.79 26.40
C LEU A 57 -41.19 26.43 25.96
N LYS A 58 -41.32 25.65 24.88
CA LYS A 58 -42.61 25.19 24.31
C LYS A 58 -42.56 23.70 23.99
N VAL A 59 -43.66 23.00 24.28
CA VAL A 59 -43.88 21.61 23.88
C VAL A 59 -44.93 21.60 22.75
N PRO A 60 -44.71 20.92 21.61
CA PRO A 60 -43.52 20.12 21.27
C PRO A 60 -42.28 20.99 21.02
N ALA A 61 -41.13 20.52 21.49
CA ALA A 61 -39.84 21.19 21.30
C ALA A 61 -39.49 21.25 19.81
N LYS A 62 -39.09 22.44 19.34
CA LYS A 62 -38.55 22.68 17.99
C LYS A 62 -37.25 23.46 18.12
N VAL A 63 -36.24 23.07 17.36
CA VAL A 63 -34.96 23.78 17.33
C VAL A 63 -35.21 25.19 16.79
N GLU A 64 -34.83 26.22 17.56
CA GLU A 64 -34.91 27.62 17.14
C GLU A 64 -33.63 28.04 16.43
N SER A 65 -32.49 27.66 16.98
CA SER A 65 -31.19 27.85 16.35
C SER A 65 -30.20 26.79 16.83
N SER A 66 -29.16 26.53 16.04
CA SER A 66 -28.06 25.65 16.41
C SER A 66 -26.79 26.10 15.72
N PHE A 67 -25.65 25.91 16.38
CA PHE A 67 -24.33 26.12 15.79
C PHE A 67 -23.41 24.96 16.17
N ASN A 68 -22.55 24.56 15.24
CA ASN A 68 -21.53 23.54 15.47
C ASN A 68 -20.31 24.16 16.16
N VAL A 69 -19.60 23.37 16.97
CA VAL A 69 -18.42 23.80 17.72
C VAL A 69 -17.30 24.33 16.80
N LEU A 70 -17.18 23.82 15.58
CA LEU A 70 -16.23 24.27 14.56
C LEU A 70 -16.63 25.64 13.93
N GLU A 71 -17.87 26.11 14.08
CA GLU A 71 -18.29 27.46 13.66
C GLU A 71 -17.81 28.56 14.63
N ILE A 72 -17.32 28.18 15.81
CA ILE A 72 -16.96 29.12 16.89
C ILE A 72 -15.59 29.74 16.58
N ARG A 73 -15.58 31.05 16.31
CA ARG A 73 -14.37 31.85 16.11
C ARG A 73 -13.79 32.36 17.42
N ALA A 74 -14.67 32.77 18.33
CA ALA A 74 -14.29 33.20 19.68
C ALA A 74 -15.32 32.75 20.70
N PHE A 75 -14.86 32.36 21.88
CA PHE A 75 -15.69 31.94 23.00
C PHE A 75 -15.22 32.68 24.25
N ASN A 76 -15.98 33.71 24.64
CA ASN A 76 -15.59 34.65 25.69
C ASN A 76 -16.55 34.57 26.87
N THR A 77 -16.02 34.52 28.08
CA THR A 77 -16.78 34.67 29.33
C THR A 77 -16.80 36.13 29.74
N LEU A 78 -17.92 36.83 29.53
CA LEU A 78 -18.05 38.27 29.80
C LEU A 78 -18.27 38.60 31.28
N SER A 79 -18.89 37.69 32.04
CA SER A 79 -19.07 37.80 33.50
C SER A 79 -19.26 36.40 34.10
N GLN A 80 -19.32 36.29 35.43
CA GLN A 80 -19.44 35.00 36.14
C GLN A 80 -20.57 34.10 35.60
N ASN A 81 -21.63 34.67 35.03
CA ASN A 81 -22.79 33.92 34.52
C ASN A 81 -23.10 34.22 33.04
N GLN A 82 -22.23 34.87 32.27
CA GLN A 82 -22.54 35.27 30.89
C GLN A 82 -21.43 34.87 29.91
N ILE A 83 -21.82 34.19 28.83
CA ILE A 83 -20.94 33.82 27.72
C ILE A 83 -21.35 34.55 26.44
N LEU A 84 -20.34 34.87 25.64
CA LEU A 84 -20.46 35.41 24.30
C LEU A 84 -19.77 34.45 23.34
N VAL A 85 -20.55 33.91 22.42
CA VAL A 85 -20.08 33.02 21.37
C VAL A 85 -20.10 33.78 20.05
N GLU A 86 -18.95 33.94 19.43
CA GLU A 86 -18.82 34.51 18.11
C GLU A 86 -18.75 33.39 17.09
N THR A 87 -19.74 33.32 16.21
CA THR A 87 -19.81 32.35 15.11
C THR A 87 -19.67 33.06 13.78
N GLU A 88 -19.47 32.31 12.70
CA GLU A 88 -19.49 32.89 11.34
C GLU A 88 -20.82 33.58 10.99
N ARG A 89 -21.91 33.13 11.61
CA ARG A 89 -23.28 33.62 11.37
C ARG A 89 -23.65 34.82 12.25
N GLY A 90 -22.82 35.16 13.24
CA GLY A 90 -23.04 36.28 14.17
C GLY A 90 -22.68 35.97 15.62
N MET A 91 -23.00 36.93 16.50
CA MET A 91 -22.72 36.87 17.93
C MET A 91 -23.93 36.37 18.72
N VAL A 92 -23.69 35.44 19.65
CA VAL A 92 -24.70 34.87 20.54
C VAL A 92 -24.28 35.13 21.98
N SER A 93 -24.99 36.04 22.66
CA SER A 93 -24.80 36.36 24.08
C SER A 93 -25.86 35.63 24.90
N MET A 94 -25.43 34.84 25.89
CA MET A 94 -26.35 34.11 26.76
C MET A 94 -25.90 34.13 28.23
N ARG A 95 -26.88 34.30 29.11
CA ARG A 95 -26.69 34.25 30.57
C ARG A 95 -27.15 32.91 31.12
N LEU A 96 -26.24 32.21 31.78
CA LEU A 96 -26.43 30.91 32.42
C LEU A 96 -26.88 31.07 33.89
N PRO A 97 -27.47 30.02 34.47
CA PRO A 97 -28.06 30.11 35.81
C PRO A 97 -27.00 30.17 36.93
N SER A 98 -25.80 29.65 36.68
CA SER A 98 -24.68 29.64 37.63
C SER A 98 -23.34 29.68 36.91
N ALA A 99 -22.28 30.08 37.63
CA ALA A 99 -20.90 30.00 37.15
C ALA A 99 -20.48 28.56 36.84
N GLU A 100 -20.97 27.58 37.61
CA GLU A 100 -20.71 26.16 37.34
C GLU A 100 -21.28 25.73 35.99
N SER A 101 -22.46 26.24 35.60
CA SER A 101 -23.03 25.99 34.27
C SER A 101 -22.19 26.62 33.16
N VAL A 102 -21.60 27.80 33.38
CA VAL A 102 -20.64 28.41 32.44
C VAL A 102 -19.43 27.51 32.27
N ASP A 103 -18.87 27.01 33.36
CA ASP A 103 -17.70 26.12 33.34
C ASP A 103 -18.02 24.79 32.64
N GLN A 104 -19.21 24.23 32.85
CA GLN A 104 -19.64 23.00 32.18
C GLN A 104 -19.75 23.18 30.66
N VAL A 105 -20.39 24.26 30.19
CA VAL A 105 -20.48 24.56 28.74
C VAL A 105 -19.09 24.85 28.16
N THR A 106 -18.26 25.60 28.87
CA THR A 106 -16.89 25.92 28.41
C THR A 106 -16.04 24.66 28.30
N ARG A 107 -16.08 23.79 29.32
CA ARG A 107 -15.37 22.49 29.30
C ARG A 107 -15.86 21.60 28.18
N HIS A 108 -17.17 21.58 27.90
CA HIS A 108 -17.75 20.82 26.79
C HIS A 108 -17.19 21.29 25.44
N VAL A 109 -17.23 22.61 25.17
CA VAL A 109 -16.70 23.20 23.93
C VAL A 109 -15.20 22.95 23.79
N SER A 110 -14.41 23.16 24.85
CA SER A 110 -12.97 22.89 24.84
C SER A 110 -12.66 21.41 24.62
N SER A 111 -13.41 20.50 25.26
CA SER A 111 -13.22 19.06 25.10
C SER A 111 -13.59 18.57 23.70
N ALA A 112 -14.64 19.12 23.09
CA ALA A 112 -15.00 18.81 21.71
C ALA A 112 -13.87 19.26 20.75
N LEU A 113 -13.36 20.48 20.90
CA LEU A 113 -12.27 20.97 20.05
C LEU A 113 -10.97 20.18 20.22
N SER A 114 -10.61 19.79 21.45
CA SER A 114 -9.40 19.01 21.69
C SER A 114 -9.46 17.61 21.06
N LYS A 115 -10.65 17.06 20.82
CA LYS A 115 -10.82 15.78 20.13
C LYS A 115 -10.62 15.89 18.62
N VAL A 116 -10.99 17.03 18.01
CA VAL A 116 -10.89 17.26 16.56
C VAL A 116 -9.50 17.72 16.15
N CYS A 117 -8.84 18.52 16.99
CA CYS A 117 -7.50 19.06 16.76
C CYS A 117 -6.58 18.71 17.94
N PRO A 118 -5.86 17.56 17.91
CA PRO A 118 -4.97 17.14 19.00
C PRO A 118 -3.70 18.00 19.18
N GLY A 119 -3.51 19.06 18.40
CA GLY A 119 -2.29 19.88 18.39
C GLY A 119 -2.29 21.06 19.38
N PRO A 120 -1.12 21.70 19.64
CA PRO A 120 -0.92 22.68 20.73
C PRO A 120 -1.65 24.03 20.57
N GLY A 121 -2.44 24.23 19.52
CA GLY A 121 -3.09 25.50 19.21
C GLY A 121 -4.60 25.33 19.08
N SER A 122 -5.32 25.39 20.21
CA SER A 122 -6.78 25.56 20.17
C SER A 122 -7.13 26.80 19.33
N LEU A 123 -7.92 26.60 18.27
CA LEU A 123 -8.38 27.62 17.31
C LEU A 123 -9.11 28.82 17.95
N ILE A 124 -9.51 28.71 19.21
CA ILE A 124 -10.19 29.77 19.95
C ILE A 124 -9.17 30.64 20.68
N ARG A 125 -9.04 31.91 20.26
CA ARG A 125 -8.41 32.96 21.08
C ARG A 125 -9.24 33.14 22.35
N ARG A 126 -8.73 32.71 23.51
CA ARG A 126 -9.19 33.24 24.79
C ARG A 126 -8.73 34.69 24.88
N GLY A 127 -9.64 35.63 24.63
CA GLY A 127 -9.42 37.02 24.96
C GLY A 127 -9.57 37.19 26.46
N ASN A 128 -8.48 37.11 27.22
CA ASN A 128 -8.49 37.71 28.56
C ASN A 128 -8.43 39.22 28.37
N ALA A 129 -9.42 39.93 28.93
CA ALA A 129 -9.32 41.37 29.09
C ALA A 129 -8.21 41.67 30.12
N ASP A 130 -7.40 42.68 29.78
CA ASP A 130 -6.41 43.37 30.60
C ASP A 130 -5.06 42.68 30.86
N THR A 131 -4.10 42.87 29.94
CA THR A 131 -2.73 43.38 30.24
C THR A 131 -1.96 43.68 28.93
N PRO A 132 -1.09 44.72 28.86
CA PRO A 132 -0.46 45.17 27.61
C PRO A 132 0.79 44.35 27.25
N GLU A 133 1.02 44.21 25.94
CA GLU A 133 2.19 43.59 25.32
C GLU A 133 3.53 44.23 25.73
N GLY A 134 4.57 43.41 25.88
CA GLY A 134 5.98 43.81 25.98
C GLY A 134 6.87 42.84 25.20
N PRO A 135 8.01 43.30 24.63
CA PRO A 135 8.64 42.70 23.46
C PRO A 135 9.58 41.52 23.76
N ARG A 136 9.82 40.75 22.70
CA ARG A 136 10.77 39.62 22.58
C ARG A 136 12.17 39.98 23.06
N ASP A 137 12.85 39.03 23.71
CA ASP A 137 14.30 38.90 23.64
C ASP A 137 14.73 37.44 23.47
N THR A 138 15.52 37.23 22.44
CA THR A 138 16.21 36.00 22.04
C THR A 138 17.50 35.83 22.82
N SER A 139 17.79 34.63 23.33
CA SER A 139 19.14 34.06 23.24
C SER A 139 19.12 32.52 23.44
N PRO A 140 19.94 31.77 22.68
CA PRO A 140 20.04 30.31 22.75
C PRO A 140 21.21 29.91 23.66
N ASN A 141 20.98 28.94 24.57
CA ASN A 141 21.98 27.98 25.05
C ASN A 141 21.43 27.22 26.25
N SER A 142 21.01 25.98 26.04
CA SER A 142 21.23 24.85 26.97
C SER A 142 20.65 23.58 26.34
N GLU A 143 21.54 22.78 25.77
CA GLU A 143 21.30 21.34 25.60
C GLU A 143 21.26 20.72 26.98
N THR A 144 20.11 20.19 27.41
CA THR A 144 20.03 19.04 28.32
C THR A 144 18.58 18.55 28.47
N SER A 145 18.37 17.31 28.05
CA SER A 145 17.47 16.33 28.68
C SER A 145 15.97 16.66 28.75
N THR A 146 15.22 16.19 27.75
CA THR A 146 13.76 16.09 27.75
C THR A 146 13.29 15.01 28.73
N SER A 147 13.03 15.42 29.98
CA SER A 147 12.25 14.65 30.95
C SER A 147 11.08 15.47 31.48
N THR A 148 9.86 15.05 31.12
CA THR A 148 8.63 15.10 31.93
C THR A 148 8.42 16.28 32.87
N THR A 149 7.57 17.23 32.47
CA THR A 149 6.78 18.04 33.39
C THR A 149 5.30 17.93 33.03
N HIS A 150 4.66 16.90 33.59
CA HIS A 150 3.21 16.83 33.75
C HIS A 150 2.77 17.91 34.75
N SER A 151 1.98 18.88 34.28
CA SER A 151 1.23 19.79 35.15
C SER A 151 -0.21 19.26 35.30
N VAL A 152 -0.42 18.61 36.44
CA VAL A 152 -1.65 18.32 37.18
C VAL A 152 -2.93 19.01 36.66
N CYS A 153 -3.79 18.21 36.04
CA CYS A 153 -5.24 18.19 36.29
C CYS A 153 -5.69 16.74 36.09
N GLY A 154 -5.83 16.02 37.20
CA GLY A 154 -6.29 14.63 37.21
C GLY A 154 -7.78 14.56 36.94
N GLU A 155 -8.15 13.82 35.89
CA GLU A 155 -9.06 12.68 35.94
C GLU A 155 -9.31 12.18 34.51
N SER A 156 -8.88 10.94 34.24
CA SER A 156 -9.13 10.15 33.03
C SER A 156 -8.75 10.78 31.68
N GLN A 157 -7.48 10.66 31.28
CA GLN A 157 -7.16 10.61 29.85
C GLN A 157 -7.90 9.41 29.24
N PRO A 158 -8.77 9.58 28.24
CA PRO A 158 -9.22 8.45 27.45
C PRO A 158 -7.99 7.86 26.77
N ILE A 159 -7.92 6.52 26.82
CA ILE A 159 -6.99 5.66 26.08
C ILE A 159 -6.73 6.28 24.69
N SER A 160 -5.46 6.38 24.31
CA SER A 160 -5.00 6.87 23.00
C SER A 160 -5.94 6.42 21.88
N CYS A 161 -6.56 7.35 21.16
CA CYS A 161 -7.41 7.01 20.03
C CYS A 161 -6.58 6.23 19.00
N PRO A 162 -7.06 5.06 18.50
CA PRO A 162 -6.28 4.11 17.69
C PRO A 162 -5.54 4.72 16.49
N THR A 163 -6.08 5.78 15.90
CA THR A 163 -5.60 6.39 14.64
C THR A 163 -5.38 7.90 14.75
N GLY A 164 -4.92 8.38 15.92
CA GLY A 164 -4.64 9.81 16.12
C GLY A 164 -5.89 10.70 16.07
N GLY A 165 -7.07 10.14 16.36
CA GLY A 165 -8.33 10.87 16.44
C GLY A 165 -9.07 11.06 15.12
N PHE A 166 -8.67 10.37 14.03
CA PHE A 166 -9.29 10.52 12.70
C PHE A 166 -10.82 10.37 12.76
N SER A 167 -11.33 9.31 13.38
CA SER A 167 -12.77 9.00 13.43
C SER A 167 -13.58 10.08 14.16
N GLU A 168 -13.00 10.72 15.17
CA GLU A 168 -13.62 11.83 15.91
C GLU A 168 -13.63 13.11 15.05
N THR A 169 -12.50 13.43 14.39
CA THR A 169 -12.39 14.56 13.45
C THR A 169 -13.36 14.40 12.27
N TYR A 170 -13.44 13.20 11.69
CA TYR A 170 -14.36 12.88 10.60
C TYR A 170 -15.82 13.04 11.04
N ALA A 171 -16.22 12.50 12.20
CA ALA A 171 -17.58 12.66 12.73
C ALA A 171 -17.95 14.13 12.97
N ALA A 172 -17.02 14.92 13.51
CA ALA A 172 -17.22 16.35 13.73
C ALA A 172 -17.40 17.11 12.41
N LEU A 173 -16.62 16.78 11.37
CA LEU A 173 -16.71 17.38 10.04
C LEU A 173 -18.00 16.97 9.30
N CYS A 174 -18.45 15.71 9.43
CA CYS A 174 -19.74 15.27 8.92
C CYS A 174 -20.87 16.08 9.54
N ASP A 175 -20.90 16.18 10.87
CA ASP A 175 -21.92 16.96 11.58
C ASP A 175 -21.88 18.44 11.16
N TYR A 176 -20.70 19.06 11.06
CA TYR A 176 -20.54 20.45 10.63
C TYR A 176 -21.15 20.71 9.24
N ASN A 177 -20.88 19.81 8.29
CA ASN A 177 -21.39 19.92 6.92
C ASN A 177 -22.84 19.42 6.76
N GLY A 178 -23.47 18.92 7.82
CA GLY A 178 -24.82 18.34 7.78
C GLY A 178 -24.89 17.03 6.99
N LEU A 179 -23.77 16.32 6.87
CA LEU A 179 -23.67 15.00 6.26
C LEU A 179 -23.77 13.91 7.32
N HIS A 180 -24.31 12.75 6.95
CA HIS A 180 -24.40 11.62 7.84
C HIS A 180 -23.02 10.96 7.98
N CYS A 181 -22.54 10.82 9.22
CA CYS A 181 -21.28 10.12 9.48
C CYS A 181 -21.44 8.64 9.14
N ARG A 182 -20.59 8.13 8.25
CA ARG A 182 -20.61 6.72 7.84
C ARG A 182 -19.88 5.88 8.89
N GLU A 183 -20.61 5.03 9.60
CA GLU A 183 -20.03 4.11 10.59
C GLU A 183 -18.98 3.18 9.96
N GLU A 184 -19.16 2.81 8.68
CA GLU A 184 -18.24 1.96 7.92
C GLU A 184 -16.83 2.57 7.83
N VAL A 185 -16.74 3.89 7.56
CA VAL A 185 -15.45 4.60 7.48
C VAL A 185 -14.74 4.60 8.83
N GLN A 186 -15.48 4.86 9.91
CA GLN A 186 -14.91 4.85 11.27
C GLN A 186 -14.47 3.44 11.65
N TRP A 187 -15.26 2.43 11.31
CA TRP A 187 -14.95 1.03 11.60
C TRP A 187 -13.71 0.55 10.84
N ASP A 188 -13.58 0.87 9.55
CA ASP A 188 -12.41 0.55 8.73
C ASP A 188 -11.15 1.18 9.30
N VAL A 189 -11.20 2.47 9.66
CA VAL A 189 -10.04 3.19 10.19
C VAL A 189 -9.65 2.69 11.59
N ASP A 190 -10.62 2.54 12.50
CA ASP A 190 -10.32 2.15 13.89
C ASP A 190 -10.02 0.65 14.03
N THR A 191 -10.43 -0.18 13.08
CA THR A 191 -10.24 -1.64 13.14
C THR A 191 -9.17 -2.11 12.16
N ILE A 192 -9.35 -1.90 10.86
CA ILE A 192 -8.45 -2.46 9.82
C ILE A 192 -7.13 -1.69 9.81
N TYR A 193 -7.21 -0.38 9.60
CA TYR A 193 -6.01 0.46 9.49
C TYR A 193 -5.17 0.45 10.76
N HIS A 194 -5.82 0.48 11.94
CA HIS A 194 -5.11 0.36 13.20
C HIS A 194 -4.46 -1.02 13.39
N ALA A 195 -5.17 -2.11 13.08
CA ALA A 195 -4.63 -3.46 13.23
C ALA A 195 -3.43 -3.74 12.32
N GLU A 196 -3.42 -3.13 11.12
CA GLU A 196 -2.32 -3.22 10.15
C GLU A 196 -1.17 -2.23 10.41
N ASP A 197 -1.31 -1.31 11.39
CA ASP A 197 -0.43 -0.13 11.58
C ASP A 197 -0.23 0.64 10.25
N ASN A 198 -1.29 0.71 9.45
CA ASN A 198 -1.23 1.33 8.14
C ASN A 198 -1.26 2.86 8.27
N ARG A 199 -0.22 3.51 7.76
CA ARG A 199 -0.01 4.97 7.74
C ARG A 199 -0.39 5.61 6.42
N GLU A 200 -0.82 4.81 5.46
CA GLU A 200 -1.25 5.20 4.12
C GLU A 200 -2.77 5.26 4.05
N PHE A 201 -3.33 6.47 3.98
CA PHE A 201 -4.75 6.68 3.73
C PHE A 201 -5.07 6.48 2.24
N ASN A 202 -5.66 5.35 1.90
CA ASN A 202 -5.97 4.98 0.52
C ASN A 202 -7.41 5.36 0.15
N LEU A 203 -7.58 6.31 -0.78
CA LEU A 203 -8.91 6.74 -1.24
C LEU A 203 -9.67 5.65 -2.00
N LEU A 204 -8.99 4.61 -2.50
CA LEU A 204 -9.64 3.52 -3.22
C LEU A 204 -10.48 2.62 -2.32
N ASP A 205 -10.12 2.49 -1.05
CA ASP A 205 -10.87 1.69 -0.07
C ASP A 205 -12.30 2.24 0.07
N PHE A 206 -12.46 3.55 -0.13
CA PHE A 206 -13.72 4.28 0.00
C PHE A 206 -14.29 4.72 -1.37
N SER A 207 -13.79 4.16 -2.47
CA SER A 207 -14.20 4.55 -3.84
C SER A 207 -15.68 4.30 -4.17
N HIS A 208 -16.37 3.49 -3.35
CA HIS A 208 -17.80 3.23 -3.45
C HIS A 208 -18.67 4.37 -2.87
N LEU A 209 -18.09 5.29 -2.11
CA LEU A 209 -18.78 6.44 -1.51
C LEU A 209 -18.85 7.64 -2.44
N GLU A 210 -19.69 8.62 -2.09
CA GLU A 210 -19.83 9.84 -2.88
C GLU A 210 -18.62 10.77 -2.72
N SER A 211 -18.36 11.61 -3.72
CA SER A 211 -17.24 12.56 -3.70
C SER A 211 -17.24 13.52 -2.50
N ARG A 212 -18.41 13.82 -1.93
CA ARG A 212 -18.55 14.67 -0.73
C ARG A 212 -18.06 13.96 0.53
N ASP A 213 -18.38 12.67 0.66
CA ASP A 213 -17.92 11.86 1.78
C ASP A 213 -16.39 11.77 1.74
N LEU A 214 -15.81 11.49 0.56
CA LEU A 214 -14.36 11.48 0.36
C LEU A 214 -13.70 12.83 0.69
N ALA A 215 -14.33 13.95 0.34
CA ALA A 215 -13.80 15.27 0.64
C ALA A 215 -13.69 15.50 2.15
N LEU A 216 -14.69 15.08 2.94
CA LEU A 216 -14.64 15.18 4.40
C LEU A 216 -13.59 14.27 5.03
N MET A 217 -13.39 13.09 4.45
CA MET A 217 -12.37 12.15 4.91
C MET A 217 -10.96 12.72 4.68
N VAL A 218 -10.71 13.31 3.50
CA VAL A 218 -9.47 14.02 3.23
C VAL A 218 -9.30 15.21 4.18
N ALA A 219 -10.35 16.01 4.38
CA ALA A 219 -10.30 17.15 5.30
C ALA A 219 -9.95 16.76 6.74
N ALA A 220 -10.37 15.56 7.19
CA ALA A 220 -10.00 15.04 8.51
C ALA A 220 -8.50 14.76 8.65
N LEU A 221 -7.80 14.47 7.55
CA LEU A 221 -6.34 14.27 7.55
C LEU A 221 -5.56 15.55 7.84
N ALA A 222 -6.15 16.73 7.62
CA ALA A 222 -5.49 18.02 7.83
C ALA A 222 -4.97 18.22 9.27
N TYR A 223 -5.67 17.63 10.24
CA TYR A 223 -5.37 17.73 11.67
C TYR A 223 -4.88 16.42 12.28
N ASN A 224 -4.85 15.35 11.47
CA ASN A 224 -4.42 14.04 11.91
C ASN A 224 -2.89 13.99 12.05
N GLN A 225 -2.40 13.18 12.98
CA GLN A 225 -0.95 12.97 13.22
C GLN A 225 -0.53 11.51 13.01
N TRP A 226 -1.47 10.64 12.65
CA TRP A 226 -1.24 9.21 12.44
C TRP A 226 -0.85 8.90 11.00
N PHE A 227 -1.59 9.46 10.04
CA PHE A 227 -1.38 9.26 8.61
C PHE A 227 -0.22 10.12 8.11
N THR A 228 0.73 9.46 7.46
CA THR A 228 1.90 10.08 6.83
C THR A 228 1.83 10.05 5.31
N LYS A 229 0.90 9.29 4.74
CA LYS A 229 0.72 9.18 3.30
C LYS A 229 -0.73 9.27 2.87
N LEU A 230 -0.98 10.05 1.82
CA LEU A 230 -2.26 10.10 1.11
C LEU A 230 -2.09 9.45 -0.26
N TYR A 231 -2.86 8.40 -0.52
CA TYR A 231 -2.76 7.60 -1.73
C TYR A 231 -4.04 7.59 -2.55
N CYS A 232 -3.89 7.84 -3.85
CA CYS A 232 -4.94 7.75 -4.84
C CYS A 232 -4.33 7.37 -6.19
N LYS A 233 -4.79 6.26 -6.76
CA LYS A 233 -4.36 5.80 -8.09
C LYS A 233 -5.56 5.37 -8.92
N ASP A 234 -5.60 5.77 -10.18
CA ASP A 234 -6.64 5.37 -11.15
C ASP A 234 -8.08 5.73 -10.72
N LEU A 235 -8.24 6.76 -9.87
CA LEU A 235 -9.51 7.30 -9.41
C LEU A 235 -9.60 8.79 -9.74
N ARG A 236 -10.58 9.18 -10.55
CA ARG A 236 -10.77 10.59 -10.93
C ARG A 236 -11.37 11.37 -9.77
N LEU A 237 -10.60 12.29 -9.19
CA LEU A 237 -11.03 13.08 -8.05
C LEU A 237 -11.92 14.27 -8.48
N GLY A 238 -13.01 14.47 -7.75
CA GLY A 238 -13.88 15.63 -7.91
C GLY A 238 -13.19 16.92 -7.42
N SER A 239 -13.64 18.07 -7.92
CA SER A 239 -13.06 19.37 -7.52
C SER A 239 -13.14 19.62 -6.02
N GLU A 240 -14.22 19.21 -5.37
CA GLU A 240 -14.39 19.35 -3.91
C GLU A 240 -13.31 18.57 -3.14
N VAL A 241 -12.99 17.34 -3.56
CA VAL A 241 -11.93 16.54 -2.94
C VAL A 241 -10.57 17.17 -3.15
N LEU A 242 -10.30 17.66 -4.37
CA LEU A 242 -9.03 18.32 -4.69
C LEU A 242 -8.80 19.58 -3.84
N GLU A 243 -9.83 20.40 -3.61
CA GLU A 243 -9.71 21.54 -2.70
C GLU A 243 -9.42 21.09 -1.26
N GLN A 244 -9.98 19.97 -0.80
CA GLN A 244 -9.66 19.41 0.52
C GLN A 244 -8.26 18.80 0.59
N VAL A 245 -7.72 18.25 -0.50
CA VAL A 245 -6.32 17.82 -0.57
C VAL A 245 -5.38 19.02 -0.39
N LEU A 246 -5.66 20.13 -1.08
CA LEU A 246 -4.90 21.37 -0.94
C LEU A 246 -4.99 21.92 0.49
N HIS A 247 -6.19 21.94 1.07
CA HIS A 247 -6.40 22.35 2.46
C HIS A 247 -5.60 21.48 3.44
N THR A 248 -5.66 20.16 3.26
CA THR A 248 -4.94 19.18 4.08
C THR A 248 -3.43 19.42 4.03
N LEU A 249 -2.87 19.61 2.84
CA LEU A 249 -1.44 19.91 2.66
C LEU A 249 -1.04 21.26 3.23
N SER A 250 -1.96 22.22 3.33
CA SER A 250 -1.68 23.55 3.93
C SER A 250 -1.61 23.52 5.46
N LYS A 251 -2.21 22.52 6.11
CA LYS A 251 -2.36 22.44 7.57
C LYS A 251 -1.62 21.28 8.20
N SER A 252 -1.48 20.17 7.48
CA SER A 252 -0.80 18.99 8.00
C SER A 252 0.70 19.27 8.15
N GLY A 253 1.21 18.87 9.32
CA GLY A 253 2.65 18.75 9.60
C GLY A 253 3.12 17.30 9.67
N SER A 254 2.26 16.32 9.35
CA SER A 254 2.56 14.89 9.41
C SER A 254 2.60 14.21 8.04
N LEU A 255 2.07 14.86 6.99
CA LEU A 255 1.94 14.26 5.67
C LEU A 255 3.28 14.33 4.91
N GLU A 256 3.92 13.17 4.80
CA GLU A 256 5.26 12.94 4.26
C GLU A 256 5.25 12.52 2.77
N GLU A 257 4.24 11.75 2.34
CA GLU A 257 4.08 11.28 0.95
C GLU A 257 2.69 11.61 0.38
N LEU A 258 2.68 12.15 -0.86
CA LEU A 258 1.46 12.41 -1.63
C LEU A 258 1.52 11.64 -2.96
N VAL A 259 0.56 10.74 -3.16
CA VAL A 259 0.39 9.97 -4.40
C VAL A 259 -0.97 10.27 -5.01
N LEU A 260 -0.96 10.99 -6.13
CA LEU A 260 -2.13 11.27 -6.97
C LEU A 260 -1.84 10.83 -8.41
N ASP A 261 -1.84 9.52 -8.64
CA ASP A 261 -1.54 8.91 -9.94
C ASP A 261 -2.82 8.72 -10.76
N ASN A 262 -2.85 9.25 -11.99
CA ASN A 262 -4.02 9.20 -12.86
C ASN A 262 -5.32 9.71 -12.17
N ALA A 263 -5.20 10.75 -11.34
CA ALA A 263 -6.28 11.29 -10.53
C ALA A 263 -7.17 12.31 -11.28
N GLY A 264 -6.86 12.57 -12.55
CA GLY A 264 -7.55 13.56 -13.37
C GLY A 264 -7.18 15.01 -13.02
N LEU A 265 -5.96 15.23 -12.51
CA LEU A 265 -5.46 16.56 -12.16
C LEU A 265 -5.25 17.41 -13.42
N LYS A 266 -5.46 18.72 -13.26
CA LYS A 266 -5.24 19.73 -14.30
C LYS A 266 -4.13 20.69 -13.88
N THR A 267 -3.59 21.44 -14.84
CA THR A 267 -2.61 22.52 -14.66
C THR A 267 -2.94 23.43 -13.47
N ASP A 268 -4.18 23.94 -13.39
CA ASP A 268 -4.62 24.88 -12.33
C ASP A 268 -4.47 24.30 -10.91
N PHE A 269 -4.73 23.00 -10.74
CA PHE A 269 -4.57 22.34 -9.45
C PHE A 269 -3.10 22.34 -9.01
N VAL A 270 -2.18 22.04 -9.93
CA VAL A 270 -0.73 22.01 -9.61
C VAL A 270 -0.21 23.41 -9.30
N GLN A 271 -0.74 24.45 -9.93
CA GLN A 271 -0.41 25.83 -9.57
C GLN A 271 -0.86 26.18 -8.15
N LYS A 272 -2.07 25.78 -7.75
CA LYS A 272 -2.55 25.94 -6.38
C LYS A 272 -1.73 25.11 -5.38
N LEU A 273 -1.38 23.88 -5.75
CA LEU A 273 -0.53 22.99 -4.95
C LEU A 273 0.83 23.62 -4.68
N ALA A 274 1.45 24.22 -5.70
CA ALA A 274 2.67 24.98 -5.54
C ALA A 274 2.48 26.14 -4.55
N GLY A 275 1.40 26.91 -4.67
CA GLY A 275 1.06 27.97 -3.71
C GLY A 275 0.97 27.47 -2.26
N VAL A 276 0.31 26.33 -2.04
CA VAL A 276 0.19 25.69 -0.73
C VAL A 276 1.55 25.31 -0.14
N PHE A 277 2.47 24.81 -0.96
CA PHE A 277 3.83 24.50 -0.50
C PHE A 277 4.62 25.75 -0.09
N GLY A 278 4.38 26.89 -0.74
CA GLY A 278 4.99 28.17 -0.35
C GLY A 278 4.43 28.75 0.95
N GLU A 279 3.16 28.46 1.27
CA GLU A 279 2.49 28.95 2.49
C GLU A 279 2.78 28.07 3.72
N ASN A 280 2.95 26.76 3.53
CA ASN A 280 3.15 25.82 4.63
C ASN A 280 4.62 25.72 5.06
N GLY A 281 5.03 26.56 6.01
CA GLY A 281 6.36 26.51 6.63
C GLY A 281 6.67 25.24 7.45
N SER A 282 5.67 24.37 7.68
CA SER A 282 5.80 23.07 8.37
C SER A 282 5.66 21.87 7.44
N CYS A 283 5.75 22.06 6.13
CA CYS A 283 5.66 20.97 5.16
C CYS A 283 6.80 19.96 5.36
N VAL A 284 6.46 18.71 5.70
CA VAL A 284 7.41 17.59 5.86
C VAL A 284 7.45 16.67 4.62
N LEU A 285 6.78 17.09 3.54
CA LEU A 285 6.63 16.28 2.34
C LEU A 285 7.99 16.00 1.69
N HIS A 286 8.34 14.72 1.58
CA HIS A 286 9.56 14.26 0.93
C HIS A 286 9.31 13.33 -0.26
N ALA A 287 8.06 12.92 -0.52
CA ALA A 287 7.72 12.08 -1.67
C ALA A 287 6.47 12.61 -2.40
N LEU A 288 6.60 12.84 -3.71
CA LEU A 288 5.53 13.39 -4.54
C LEU A 288 5.36 12.59 -5.83
N THR A 289 4.17 12.04 -6.04
CA THR A 289 3.78 11.34 -7.28
C THR A 289 2.56 12.00 -7.89
N LEU A 290 2.72 12.58 -9.08
CA LEU A 290 1.66 13.22 -9.87
C LEU A 290 1.52 12.61 -11.27
N SER A 291 1.96 11.36 -11.41
CA SER A 291 2.04 10.65 -12.69
C SER A 291 0.67 10.50 -13.37
N HIS A 292 0.67 10.34 -14.70
CA HIS A 292 -0.51 10.18 -15.54
C HIS A 292 -1.55 11.31 -15.47
N ASN A 293 -1.13 12.54 -15.11
CA ASN A 293 -1.98 13.73 -15.16
C ASN A 293 -1.42 14.77 -16.14
N PRO A 294 -2.23 15.39 -17.02
CA PRO A 294 -1.76 16.45 -17.92
C PRO A 294 -1.53 17.76 -17.14
N ILE A 295 -0.34 17.92 -16.57
CA ILE A 295 0.04 19.08 -15.76
C ILE A 295 0.47 20.24 -16.66
N GLU A 296 1.11 19.94 -17.79
CA GLU A 296 1.69 20.91 -18.73
C GLU A 296 2.77 21.83 -18.10
N ASP A 297 3.48 22.60 -18.92
CA ASP A 297 4.63 23.41 -18.48
C ASP A 297 4.26 24.49 -17.44
N LYS A 298 3.04 25.04 -17.50
CA LYS A 298 2.62 26.13 -16.61
C LYS A 298 2.48 25.66 -15.16
N GLY A 299 1.82 24.52 -14.95
CA GLY A 299 1.70 23.92 -13.62
C GLY A 299 3.08 23.51 -13.10
N PHE A 300 3.91 22.98 -14.00
CA PHE A 300 5.24 22.53 -13.68
C PHE A 300 6.20 23.68 -13.27
N PHE A 301 6.16 24.81 -13.98
CA PHE A 301 6.96 25.98 -13.63
C PHE A 301 6.61 26.53 -12.24
N SER A 302 5.33 26.58 -11.90
CA SER A 302 4.90 26.97 -10.55
C SER A 302 5.44 26.00 -9.49
N LEU A 303 5.38 24.69 -9.76
CA LEU A 303 5.89 23.67 -8.86
C LEU A 303 7.42 23.77 -8.70
N SER A 304 8.17 23.93 -9.79
CA SER A 304 9.64 23.98 -9.76
C SER A 304 10.18 25.18 -8.98
N GLN A 305 9.49 26.33 -9.04
CA GLN A 305 9.80 27.52 -8.24
C GLN A 305 9.64 27.26 -6.74
N GLN A 306 8.65 26.47 -6.35
CA GLN A 306 8.40 26.17 -4.93
C GLN A 306 9.33 25.08 -4.42
N LEU A 307 9.61 24.06 -5.24
CA LEU A 307 10.62 23.04 -4.93
C LEU A 307 12.02 23.62 -4.70
N LEU A 308 12.36 24.74 -5.33
CA LEU A 308 13.61 25.46 -5.06
C LEU A 308 13.75 25.87 -3.59
N CYS A 309 12.64 26.20 -2.93
CA CYS A 309 12.58 26.66 -1.55
C CYS A 309 12.43 25.52 -0.52
N PHE A 310 12.34 24.25 -0.94
CA PHE A 310 12.18 23.13 -0.01
C PHE A 310 13.45 22.93 0.84
N PRO A 311 13.34 22.95 2.18
CA PRO A 311 14.51 22.92 3.06
C PRO A 311 15.26 21.58 3.03
N THR A 312 14.55 20.48 2.85
CA THR A 312 15.10 19.10 2.86
C THR A 312 15.13 18.45 1.48
N GLY A 313 14.61 19.12 0.45
CA GLY A 313 14.39 18.55 -0.88
C GLY A 313 13.38 17.39 -0.87
N LEU A 314 13.27 16.67 -1.99
CA LEU A 314 12.43 15.45 -2.08
C LEU A 314 13.31 14.21 -2.20
N THR A 315 12.88 13.14 -1.54
CA THR A 315 13.42 11.79 -1.69
C THR A 315 12.91 11.06 -2.94
N LYS A 316 11.65 11.31 -3.32
CA LYS A 316 10.99 10.64 -4.44
C LYS A 316 10.15 11.63 -5.24
N LEU A 317 10.37 11.66 -6.55
CA LEU A 317 9.58 12.45 -7.49
C LEU A 317 9.18 11.59 -8.69
N CYS A 318 7.88 11.43 -8.90
CA CYS A 318 7.32 10.62 -9.99
C CYS A 318 6.37 11.45 -10.85
N LEU A 319 6.79 11.71 -12.08
CA LEU A 319 6.12 12.59 -13.06
C LEU A 319 5.95 11.86 -14.41
N ALA A 320 5.72 10.56 -14.37
CA ALA A 320 5.53 9.77 -15.57
C ALA A 320 4.28 10.23 -16.33
N LYS A 321 4.34 10.37 -17.66
CA LYS A 321 3.20 10.72 -18.52
C LYS A 321 2.43 11.97 -18.04
N THR A 322 3.15 13.05 -17.76
CA THR A 322 2.58 14.32 -17.25
C THR A 322 2.44 15.41 -18.31
N ALA A 323 2.78 15.10 -19.57
CA ALA A 323 2.76 16.02 -20.71
C ALA A 323 3.65 17.27 -20.49
N ILE A 324 4.75 17.09 -19.76
CA ILE A 324 5.79 18.11 -19.61
C ILE A 324 6.56 18.24 -20.93
N SER A 325 6.85 19.47 -21.36
CA SER A 325 7.72 19.73 -22.50
C SER A 325 9.19 19.90 -22.04
N PRO A 326 10.16 19.90 -22.98
CA PRO A 326 11.55 20.18 -22.64
C PRO A 326 11.77 21.50 -21.88
N ARG A 327 10.92 22.51 -22.07
CA ARG A 327 11.00 23.76 -21.29
C ARG A 327 10.64 23.57 -19.83
N GLY A 328 9.61 22.78 -19.54
CA GLY A 328 9.27 22.40 -18.17
C GLY A 328 10.40 21.60 -17.52
N LEU A 329 11.02 20.69 -18.26
CA LEU A 329 12.20 19.95 -17.79
C LEU A 329 13.38 20.88 -17.46
N GLN A 330 13.65 21.88 -18.31
CA GLN A 330 14.73 22.84 -18.07
C GLN A 330 14.57 23.51 -16.71
N ALA A 331 13.34 23.93 -16.39
CA ALA A 331 13.03 24.52 -15.09
C ALA A 331 13.27 23.52 -13.94
N LEU A 332 12.92 22.24 -14.12
CA LEU A 332 13.22 21.20 -13.12
C LEU A 332 14.73 21.03 -12.91
N GLY A 333 15.48 20.88 -14.00
CA GLY A 333 16.92 20.66 -13.95
C GLY A 333 17.65 21.85 -13.30
N GLN A 334 17.18 23.07 -13.58
CA GLN A 334 17.67 24.28 -12.90
C GLN A 334 17.34 24.26 -11.40
N THR A 335 16.12 23.87 -11.01
CA THR A 335 15.74 23.73 -9.60
C THR A 335 16.62 22.71 -8.89
N PHE A 336 16.86 21.54 -9.48
CA PHE A 336 17.74 20.52 -8.90
C PHE A 336 19.20 20.97 -8.77
N GLY A 337 19.71 21.72 -9.75
CA GLY A 337 21.05 22.29 -9.69
C GLY A 337 21.19 23.44 -8.69
N ALA A 338 20.12 24.21 -8.46
CA ALA A 338 20.14 25.38 -7.59
C ALA A 338 19.86 25.05 -6.11
N ASN A 339 19.06 24.02 -5.81
CA ASN A 339 18.84 23.55 -4.44
C ASN A 339 19.74 22.33 -4.13
N PRO A 340 20.81 22.51 -3.34
CA PRO A 340 21.77 21.42 -3.06
C PRO A 340 21.16 20.28 -2.24
N ALA A 341 20.02 20.50 -1.57
CA ALA A 341 19.34 19.45 -0.81
C ALA A 341 18.91 18.28 -1.72
N PHE A 342 18.53 18.55 -2.98
CA PHE A 342 18.14 17.48 -3.91
C PHE A 342 19.28 16.53 -4.27
N ALA A 343 20.53 17.01 -4.29
CA ALA A 343 21.66 16.14 -4.58
C ALA A 343 21.86 15.07 -3.50
N SER A 344 21.56 15.38 -2.23
CA SER A 344 21.70 14.46 -1.10
C SER A 344 20.41 13.72 -0.73
N SER A 345 19.24 14.27 -1.03
CA SER A 345 17.96 13.67 -0.65
C SER A 345 17.29 12.86 -1.76
N LEU A 346 17.39 13.25 -3.03
CA LEU A 346 16.66 12.62 -4.13
C LEU A 346 17.23 11.23 -4.44
N ARG A 347 16.43 10.20 -4.16
CA ARG A 347 16.77 8.79 -4.39
C ARG A 347 16.00 8.18 -5.55
N TYR A 348 14.78 8.65 -5.81
CA TYR A 348 13.90 8.11 -6.84
C TYR A 348 13.41 9.22 -7.76
N LEU A 349 13.75 9.12 -9.05
CA LEU A 349 13.28 10.02 -10.10
C LEU A 349 12.67 9.22 -11.25
N ASP A 350 11.41 9.50 -11.56
CA ASP A 350 10.70 8.93 -12.71
C ASP A 350 10.11 10.06 -13.56
N LEU A 351 10.63 10.19 -14.79
CA LEU A 351 10.17 11.11 -15.82
C LEU A 351 9.64 10.37 -17.06
N SER A 352 9.39 9.07 -16.94
CA SER A 352 9.06 8.18 -18.05
C SER A 352 7.79 8.57 -18.79
N LYS A 353 7.63 8.06 -20.02
CA LYS A 353 6.44 8.22 -20.86
C LYS A 353 6.06 9.68 -21.15
N ASN A 354 7.05 10.57 -21.14
CA ASN A 354 6.93 11.95 -21.63
C ASN A 354 7.69 12.06 -22.97
N PRO A 355 7.03 11.77 -24.11
CA PRO A 355 7.71 11.73 -25.41
C PRO A 355 8.27 13.11 -25.78
N GLY A 356 9.47 13.13 -26.34
CA GLY A 356 10.20 14.33 -26.74
C GLY A 356 10.85 15.10 -25.59
N LEU A 357 10.67 14.69 -24.33
CA LEU A 357 11.12 15.43 -23.14
C LEU A 357 12.64 15.64 -23.10
N LEU A 358 13.41 14.63 -23.51
CA LEU A 358 14.88 14.65 -23.49
C LEU A 358 15.50 14.74 -24.90
N ALA A 359 14.70 15.11 -25.91
CA ALA A 359 15.14 15.16 -27.30
C ALA A 359 15.92 16.44 -27.67
N THR A 360 15.85 17.48 -26.84
CA THR A 360 16.38 18.82 -27.15
C THR A 360 17.43 19.28 -26.13
N ASP A 361 18.13 20.39 -26.44
CA ASP A 361 19.24 20.91 -25.62
C ASP A 361 18.81 21.34 -24.21
N GLU A 362 17.52 21.57 -23.97
CA GLU A 362 16.96 21.82 -22.65
C GLU A 362 17.23 20.68 -21.63
N ALA A 363 17.42 19.45 -22.13
CA ALA A 363 17.80 18.29 -21.32
C ALA A 363 19.16 18.47 -20.60
N ASN A 364 20.02 19.35 -21.10
CA ASN A 364 21.33 19.61 -20.51
C ASN A 364 21.24 20.09 -19.05
N ALA A 365 20.15 20.75 -18.65
CA ALA A 365 19.94 21.15 -17.26
C ALA A 365 19.83 19.92 -16.33
N LEU A 366 19.10 18.88 -16.76
CA LEU A 366 19.02 17.62 -16.02
C LEU A 366 20.37 16.88 -16.07
N TYR A 367 21.02 16.80 -17.23
CA TYR A 367 22.33 16.13 -17.35
C TYR A 367 23.39 16.80 -16.47
N SER A 368 23.33 18.12 -16.31
CA SER A 368 24.24 18.86 -15.42
C SER A 368 24.05 18.46 -13.95
N PHE A 369 22.81 18.27 -13.51
CA PHE A 369 22.50 17.73 -12.18
C PHE A 369 22.98 16.28 -12.02
N LEU A 370 22.68 15.41 -13.00
CA LEU A 370 23.08 14.00 -12.98
C LEU A 370 24.61 13.80 -13.01
N ALA A 371 25.34 14.76 -13.58
CA ALA A 371 26.81 14.78 -13.62
C ALA A 371 27.44 15.18 -12.28
N GLN A 372 26.70 15.81 -11.37
CA GLN A 372 27.17 16.07 -10.02
C GLN A 372 26.95 14.84 -9.13
N PRO A 373 27.84 14.57 -8.15
CA PRO A 373 27.65 13.50 -7.18
C PRO A 373 26.29 13.62 -6.50
N ASN A 374 25.47 12.58 -6.61
CA ASN A 374 24.11 12.58 -6.08
C ASN A 374 23.73 11.25 -5.41
N ALA A 375 22.60 11.26 -4.72
CA ALA A 375 22.05 10.13 -3.97
C ALA A 375 21.03 9.31 -4.77
N LEU A 376 20.95 9.47 -6.10
CA LEU A 376 19.97 8.75 -6.91
C LEU A 376 20.25 7.26 -6.90
N VAL A 377 19.21 6.50 -6.55
CA VAL A 377 19.18 5.04 -6.50
C VAL A 377 18.37 4.50 -7.68
N HIS A 378 17.28 5.17 -8.03
CA HIS A 378 16.35 4.76 -9.08
C HIS A 378 16.11 5.89 -10.08
N LEU A 379 16.46 5.65 -11.34
CA LEU A 379 16.24 6.58 -12.45
C LEU A 379 15.43 5.90 -13.56
N ASP A 380 14.22 6.41 -13.81
CA ASP A 380 13.39 5.98 -14.93
C ASP A 380 13.17 7.12 -15.93
N LEU A 381 13.72 6.93 -17.13
CA LEU A 381 13.59 7.81 -18.29
C LEU A 381 13.03 7.05 -19.49
N ALA A 382 12.23 6.00 -19.28
CA ALA A 382 11.71 5.21 -20.38
C ALA A 382 10.78 6.03 -21.29
N GLY A 383 10.98 5.97 -22.61
CA GLY A 383 10.10 6.62 -23.59
C GLY A 383 10.09 8.14 -23.51
N THR A 384 11.26 8.75 -23.28
CA THR A 384 11.43 10.22 -23.22
C THR A 384 12.23 10.79 -24.39
N ASP A 385 12.55 9.97 -25.38
CA ASP A 385 13.44 10.28 -26.52
C ASP A 385 14.84 10.76 -26.08
N CYS A 386 15.35 10.19 -25.00
CA CYS A 386 16.67 10.50 -24.46
C CYS A 386 17.79 10.01 -25.38
N ALA A 387 18.78 10.86 -25.64
CA ALA A 387 20.05 10.45 -26.25
C ALA A 387 20.91 9.71 -25.20
N ILE A 388 20.87 8.38 -25.23
CA ILE A 388 21.55 7.51 -24.24
C ILE A 388 23.04 7.86 -24.10
N ASP A 389 23.73 8.15 -25.21
CA ASP A 389 25.15 8.49 -25.23
C ASP A 389 25.50 9.70 -24.34
N SER A 390 24.70 10.76 -24.42
CA SER A 390 24.88 11.98 -23.63
C SER A 390 24.54 11.75 -22.15
N LEU A 391 23.49 10.97 -21.89
CA LEU A 391 23.08 10.63 -20.54
C LEU A 391 24.14 9.81 -19.82
N LEU A 392 24.71 8.78 -20.45
CA LEU A 392 25.73 7.93 -19.82
C LEU A 392 26.99 8.74 -19.46
N GLY A 393 27.33 9.78 -20.24
CA GLY A 393 28.40 10.72 -19.88
C GLY A 393 28.11 11.46 -18.57
N ALA A 394 26.87 11.92 -18.36
CA ALA A 394 26.47 12.52 -17.10
C ALA A 394 26.45 11.50 -15.95
N LEU A 395 25.85 10.33 -16.15
CA LEU A 395 25.76 9.29 -15.12
C LEU A 395 27.13 8.79 -14.66
N LEU A 396 28.11 8.71 -15.57
CA LEU A 396 29.49 8.34 -15.26
C LEU A 396 30.11 9.26 -14.19
N HIS A 397 29.82 10.55 -14.23
CA HIS A 397 30.41 11.52 -13.30
C HIS A 397 29.71 11.57 -11.94
N GLY A 398 28.38 11.48 -11.90
CA GLY A 398 27.63 11.73 -10.67
C GLY A 398 26.94 10.53 -10.01
N CYS A 399 26.60 9.49 -10.79
CA CYS A 399 25.64 8.46 -10.36
C CYS A 399 26.26 7.08 -10.10
N CYS A 400 27.55 6.87 -10.36
CA CYS A 400 28.18 5.53 -10.28
C CYS A 400 28.14 4.89 -8.88
N SER A 401 28.04 5.67 -7.80
CA SER A 401 28.09 5.18 -6.42
C SER A 401 26.77 4.56 -5.95
N HIS A 402 25.64 5.22 -6.21
CA HIS A 402 24.35 4.87 -5.58
C HIS A 402 23.32 4.29 -6.55
N LEU A 403 23.48 4.46 -7.86
CA LEU A 403 22.45 4.07 -8.83
C LEU A 403 22.33 2.54 -8.92
N THR A 404 21.18 2.01 -8.48
CA THR A 404 20.87 0.58 -8.51
C THR A 404 19.92 0.19 -9.64
N TYR A 405 19.03 1.10 -10.05
CA TYR A 405 18.01 0.85 -11.05
C TYR A 405 18.04 1.93 -12.12
N LEU A 406 18.25 1.52 -13.37
CA LEU A 406 18.30 2.38 -14.54
C LEU A 406 17.35 1.85 -15.62
N ASN A 407 16.29 2.61 -15.90
CA ASN A 407 15.35 2.30 -16.98
C ASN A 407 15.44 3.34 -18.10
N LEU A 408 15.89 2.89 -19.27
CA LEU A 408 16.05 3.65 -20.50
C LEU A 408 15.26 3.04 -21.67
N ALA A 409 14.27 2.19 -21.37
CA ALA A 409 13.45 1.54 -22.39
C ALA A 409 12.81 2.54 -23.37
N ARG A 410 12.59 2.13 -24.62
CA ARG A 410 11.93 2.94 -25.67
C ARG A 410 12.59 4.30 -25.97
N ASN A 411 13.89 4.44 -25.70
CA ASN A 411 14.71 5.57 -26.15
C ASN A 411 15.53 5.25 -27.39
N SER A 412 16.10 6.30 -27.99
CA SER A 412 16.96 6.18 -29.17
C SER A 412 18.42 6.25 -28.77
N CYS A 413 19.19 5.22 -29.14
CA CYS A 413 20.65 5.29 -29.12
C CYS A 413 21.11 5.89 -30.46
N SER A 414 20.97 7.20 -30.62
CA SER A 414 21.29 7.88 -31.88
C SER A 414 22.78 8.15 -32.01
N HIS A 415 23.52 7.15 -32.52
CA HIS A 415 24.89 7.39 -32.94
C HIS A 415 24.91 8.26 -34.21
N ARG A 416 25.39 9.50 -34.11
CA ARG A 416 25.68 10.33 -35.29
C ARG A 416 26.82 9.66 -36.07
N LYS A 417 26.52 8.99 -37.19
CA LYS A 417 27.41 8.62 -38.32
C LYS A 417 28.92 8.45 -38.02
N GLY A 418 29.28 7.79 -36.92
CA GLY A 418 30.65 7.54 -36.47
C GLY A 418 30.78 6.05 -36.22
N ARG A 419 31.96 5.47 -36.52
CA ARG A 419 32.19 4.02 -36.49
C ARG A 419 32.45 3.45 -35.09
N GLU A 420 32.50 4.28 -34.03
CA GLU A 420 32.91 3.87 -32.69
C GLU A 420 32.00 4.45 -31.61
N ALA A 421 31.46 3.57 -30.74
CA ALA A 421 30.63 3.96 -29.62
C ALA A 421 31.37 4.92 -28.66
N PRO A 422 30.66 5.88 -28.01
CA PRO A 422 31.30 6.81 -27.09
C PRO A 422 32.02 6.10 -25.94
N PRO A 423 33.23 6.55 -25.55
CA PRO A 423 33.98 5.96 -24.43
C PRO A 423 33.18 5.92 -23.12
N ALA A 424 32.32 6.92 -22.91
CA ALA A 424 31.43 7.01 -21.74
C ALA A 424 30.52 5.81 -21.58
N PHE A 425 30.08 5.18 -22.68
CA PHE A 425 29.21 4.01 -22.65
C PHE A 425 29.91 2.86 -21.93
N LYS A 426 31.12 2.51 -22.38
CA LYS A 426 31.94 1.46 -21.75
C LYS A 426 32.34 1.83 -20.32
N GLN A 427 32.79 3.08 -20.11
CA GLN A 427 33.31 3.54 -18.83
C GLN A 427 32.25 3.57 -17.72
N PHE A 428 31.01 3.93 -18.04
CA PHE A 428 29.92 3.93 -17.06
C PHE A 428 29.69 2.53 -16.51
N PHE A 429 29.47 1.55 -17.38
CA PHE A 429 29.20 0.18 -16.96
C PHE A 429 30.40 -0.52 -16.31
N SER A 430 31.64 -0.07 -16.58
CA SER A 430 32.82 -0.57 -15.87
C SER A 430 33.02 0.06 -14.48
N SER A 431 32.45 1.25 -14.23
CA SER A 431 32.71 2.03 -13.01
C SER A 431 31.53 2.05 -12.03
N ALA A 432 30.35 1.58 -12.44
CA ALA A 432 29.20 1.51 -11.56
C ALA A 432 29.38 0.47 -10.44
N TYR A 433 28.99 0.82 -9.22
CA TYR A 433 29.21 -0.02 -8.03
C TYR A 433 27.99 -0.80 -7.56
N THR A 434 26.78 -0.28 -7.81
CA THR A 434 25.55 -0.76 -7.17
C THR A 434 24.44 -1.14 -8.15
N LEU A 435 24.68 -1.06 -9.46
CA LEU A 435 23.70 -1.42 -10.49
C LEU A 435 23.21 -2.86 -10.35
N SER A 436 21.89 -3.00 -10.20
CA SER A 436 21.19 -4.27 -10.08
C SER A 436 20.19 -4.50 -11.22
N HIS A 437 19.72 -3.42 -11.86
CA HIS A 437 18.75 -3.49 -12.93
C HIS A 437 19.05 -2.45 -14.01
N ILE A 438 19.18 -2.92 -15.25
CA ILE A 438 19.31 -2.09 -16.45
C ILE A 438 18.24 -2.52 -17.44
N ASN A 439 17.38 -1.58 -17.81
CA ASN A 439 16.38 -1.79 -18.84
C ASN A 439 16.67 -0.94 -20.07
N LEU A 440 16.99 -1.60 -21.18
CA LEU A 440 17.16 -1.02 -22.50
C LEU A 440 16.14 -1.58 -23.50
N SER A 441 15.04 -2.17 -23.02
CA SER A 441 14.03 -2.79 -23.86
C SER A 441 13.43 -1.82 -24.88
N ALA A 442 13.10 -2.33 -26.07
CA ALA A 442 12.54 -1.56 -27.17
C ALA A 442 13.40 -0.33 -27.55
N THR A 443 14.71 -0.36 -27.29
CA THR A 443 15.65 0.65 -27.79
C THR A 443 16.41 0.11 -29.00
N ARG A 444 16.50 0.89 -30.06
CA ARG A 444 17.30 0.50 -31.22
C ARG A 444 18.78 0.64 -30.88
N LEU A 445 19.41 -0.44 -30.44
CA LEU A 445 20.81 -0.48 -30.02
C LEU A 445 21.73 -0.74 -31.21
N PRO A 446 22.63 0.20 -31.57
CA PRO A 446 23.71 -0.06 -32.51
C PRO A 446 24.64 -1.17 -32.01
N LEU A 447 25.25 -1.90 -32.94
CA LEU A 447 26.16 -3.01 -32.64
C LEU A 447 27.34 -2.58 -31.77
N GLU A 448 27.88 -1.40 -32.03
CA GLU A 448 29.01 -0.81 -31.32
C GLU A 448 28.63 -0.49 -29.87
N ALA A 449 27.41 0.00 -29.63
CA ALA A 449 26.90 0.26 -28.28
C ALA A 449 26.68 -1.04 -27.50
N LEU A 450 26.13 -2.09 -28.13
CA LEU A 450 26.03 -3.41 -27.52
C LEU A 450 27.41 -3.98 -27.14
N ARG A 451 28.40 -3.86 -28.02
CA ARG A 451 29.77 -4.29 -27.71
C ARG A 451 30.36 -3.49 -26.55
N ALA A 452 30.18 -2.17 -26.53
CA ALA A 452 30.65 -1.32 -25.44
C ALA A 452 29.98 -1.66 -24.10
N LEU A 453 28.67 -1.95 -24.10
CA LEU A 453 27.91 -2.41 -22.94
C LEU A 453 28.53 -3.69 -22.36
N LEU A 454 28.65 -4.74 -23.19
CA LEU A 454 29.14 -6.04 -22.77
C LEU A 454 30.60 -5.97 -22.31
N GLN A 455 31.44 -5.20 -23.01
CA GLN A 455 32.82 -4.97 -22.59
C GLN A 455 32.90 -4.22 -21.26
N GLY A 456 32.09 -3.18 -21.06
CA GLY A 456 32.03 -2.43 -19.80
C GLY A 456 31.65 -3.34 -18.64
N LEU A 457 30.61 -4.15 -18.82
CA LEU A 457 30.15 -5.14 -17.83
C LEU A 457 31.19 -6.25 -17.57
N SER A 458 31.92 -6.71 -18.59
CA SER A 458 32.98 -7.72 -18.43
C SER A 458 34.18 -7.22 -17.61
N LEU A 459 34.43 -5.91 -17.61
CA LEU A 459 35.50 -5.28 -16.83
C LEU A 459 35.04 -4.92 -15.40
N ASN A 460 33.74 -5.01 -15.12
CA ASN A 460 33.20 -4.66 -13.82
C ASN A 460 33.31 -5.84 -12.85
N SER A 461 34.05 -5.63 -11.76
CA SER A 461 34.25 -6.63 -10.69
C SER A 461 33.40 -6.36 -9.45
N HIS A 462 32.68 -5.23 -9.41
CA HIS A 462 31.85 -4.83 -8.27
C HIS A 462 30.41 -5.33 -8.38
N LEU A 463 29.88 -5.41 -9.60
CA LEU A 463 28.51 -5.83 -9.83
C LEU A 463 28.35 -7.35 -9.75
N SER A 464 27.21 -7.79 -9.22
CA SER A 464 26.81 -9.19 -9.19
C SER A 464 25.29 -9.30 -9.31
N ASP A 465 24.82 -10.40 -9.89
CA ASP A 465 23.39 -10.70 -10.09
C ASP A 465 22.59 -9.61 -10.84
N LEU A 466 23.25 -8.90 -11.74
CA LEU A 466 22.65 -7.83 -12.54
C LEU A 466 21.55 -8.37 -13.46
N HIS A 467 20.40 -7.71 -13.46
CA HIS A 467 19.34 -7.89 -14.45
C HIS A 467 19.54 -6.94 -15.64
N LEU A 468 19.74 -7.50 -16.82
CA LEU A 468 19.90 -6.77 -18.07
C LEU A 468 18.77 -7.13 -19.03
N ASP A 469 17.91 -6.17 -19.34
CA ASP A 469 16.83 -6.30 -20.31
C ASP A 469 17.22 -5.64 -21.65
N LEU A 470 17.43 -6.48 -22.66
CA LEU A 470 17.71 -6.12 -24.05
C LEU A 470 16.58 -6.59 -24.98
N SER A 471 15.36 -6.75 -24.46
CA SER A 471 14.23 -7.21 -25.27
C SER A 471 13.83 -6.20 -26.36
N SER A 472 13.32 -6.66 -27.50
CA SER A 472 12.86 -5.80 -28.61
C SER A 472 13.88 -4.77 -29.11
N CYS A 473 15.18 -5.05 -29.03
CA CYS A 473 16.25 -4.10 -29.40
C CYS A 473 16.70 -4.19 -30.87
N GLU A 474 16.04 -5.02 -31.68
CA GLU A 474 16.36 -5.28 -33.09
C GLU A 474 17.81 -5.76 -33.34
N LEU A 475 18.37 -6.55 -32.43
CA LEU A 475 19.77 -7.00 -32.48
C LEU A 475 20.12 -7.84 -33.73
N ARG A 476 19.20 -8.71 -34.18
CA ARG A 476 19.34 -9.58 -35.36
C ARG A 476 20.67 -10.37 -35.34
N SER A 477 21.13 -10.82 -36.51
CA SER A 477 22.33 -11.66 -36.64
C SER A 477 23.63 -11.01 -36.14
N ALA A 478 23.81 -9.70 -36.38
CA ALA A 478 25.02 -9.01 -35.96
C ALA A 478 25.13 -8.92 -34.43
N GLY A 479 24.00 -8.66 -33.75
CA GLY A 479 23.95 -8.69 -32.30
C GLY A 479 24.11 -10.10 -31.71
N ALA A 480 23.58 -11.14 -32.38
CA ALA A 480 23.81 -12.53 -31.98
C ALA A 480 25.31 -12.88 -31.98
N GLN A 481 26.04 -12.47 -33.01
CA GLN A 481 27.49 -12.67 -33.09
C GLN A 481 28.23 -11.92 -31.97
N ALA A 482 27.87 -10.66 -31.70
CA ALA A 482 28.49 -9.91 -30.61
C ALA A 482 28.25 -10.53 -29.22
N LEU A 483 27.02 -11.03 -28.96
CA LEU A 483 26.70 -11.77 -27.74
C LEU A 483 27.51 -13.07 -27.66
N GLN A 484 27.61 -13.82 -28.76
CA GLN A 484 28.38 -15.06 -28.82
C GLN A 484 29.87 -14.84 -28.48
N GLU A 485 30.46 -13.74 -28.93
CA GLU A 485 31.88 -13.43 -28.72
C GLU A 485 32.18 -12.92 -27.31
N GLN A 486 31.33 -12.06 -26.75
CA GLN A 486 31.65 -11.28 -25.54
C GLN A 486 30.96 -11.78 -24.27
N LEU A 487 29.81 -12.44 -24.37
CA LEU A 487 29.00 -12.78 -23.19
C LEU A 487 29.66 -13.81 -22.28
N GLY A 488 30.53 -14.68 -22.80
CA GLY A 488 31.29 -15.64 -22.00
C GLY A 488 32.25 -14.98 -20.99
N ALA A 489 32.67 -13.74 -21.23
CA ALA A 489 33.54 -12.99 -20.33
C ALA A 489 32.77 -12.16 -19.28
N VAL A 490 31.46 -12.00 -19.43
CA VAL A 490 30.64 -11.19 -18.53
C VAL A 490 30.21 -12.03 -17.33
N THR A 491 30.74 -11.74 -16.15
CA THR A 491 30.47 -12.52 -14.92
C THR A 491 29.46 -11.87 -13.98
N CYS A 492 29.07 -10.61 -14.22
CA CYS A 492 28.18 -9.86 -13.34
C CYS A 492 26.69 -10.05 -13.64
N VAL A 493 26.32 -10.49 -14.85
CA VAL A 493 24.91 -10.64 -15.30
C VAL A 493 24.33 -11.95 -14.78
N GLY A 494 23.33 -11.84 -13.90
CA GLY A 494 22.56 -12.96 -13.36
C GLY A 494 21.24 -13.20 -14.10
N SER A 495 20.64 -12.16 -14.67
CA SER A 495 19.41 -12.26 -15.45
C SER A 495 19.55 -11.52 -16.78
N LEU A 496 19.23 -12.18 -17.89
CA LEU A 496 19.34 -11.61 -19.22
C LEU A 496 18.05 -11.85 -20.02
N ASP A 497 17.40 -10.75 -20.43
CA ASP A 497 16.28 -10.78 -21.35
C ASP A 497 16.73 -10.42 -22.77
N LEU A 498 16.58 -11.38 -23.69
CA LEU A 498 16.92 -11.29 -25.10
C LEU A 498 15.68 -11.45 -25.98
N SER A 499 14.48 -11.37 -25.42
CA SER A 499 13.23 -11.64 -26.13
C SER A 499 13.00 -10.67 -27.30
N ASP A 500 12.34 -11.13 -28.36
CA ASP A 500 11.88 -10.29 -29.49
C ASP A 500 13.00 -9.52 -30.24
N ASN A 501 14.17 -10.12 -30.42
CA ASN A 501 15.31 -9.51 -31.12
C ASN A 501 15.51 -9.98 -32.57
N GLY A 502 14.70 -10.94 -33.03
CA GLY A 502 14.77 -11.49 -34.38
C GLY A 502 16.05 -12.28 -34.63
N PHE A 503 16.49 -13.11 -33.66
CA PHE A 503 17.68 -13.95 -33.83
C PHE A 503 17.45 -15.15 -34.77
N ASP A 504 16.23 -15.69 -34.82
CA ASP A 504 15.82 -16.73 -35.74
C ASP A 504 16.83 -17.90 -35.81
N SER A 505 17.52 -18.12 -36.93
CA SER A 505 18.48 -19.21 -37.10
C SER A 505 19.78 -19.05 -36.30
N ASP A 506 20.13 -17.81 -35.93
CA ASP A 506 21.36 -17.51 -35.18
C ASP A 506 21.29 -18.02 -33.73
N LEU A 507 20.10 -18.40 -33.25
CA LEU A 507 19.95 -19.10 -31.98
C LEU A 507 20.73 -20.42 -31.93
N LEU A 508 21.01 -21.06 -33.08
CA LEU A 508 21.82 -22.28 -33.15
C LEU A 508 23.24 -22.08 -32.60
N THR A 509 23.81 -20.89 -32.78
CA THR A 509 25.16 -20.57 -32.28
C THR A 509 25.11 -19.78 -30.97
N LEU A 510 24.07 -18.96 -30.77
CA LEU A 510 23.90 -18.16 -29.57
C LEU A 510 23.60 -19.01 -28.33
N VAL A 511 22.73 -20.01 -28.42
CA VAL A 511 22.37 -20.87 -27.28
C VAL A 511 23.58 -21.59 -26.68
N PRO A 512 24.45 -22.26 -27.47
CA PRO A 512 25.69 -22.82 -26.93
C PRO A 512 26.64 -21.78 -26.31
N ALA A 513 26.63 -20.54 -26.80
CA ALA A 513 27.45 -19.48 -26.22
C ALA A 513 26.90 -19.00 -24.87
N LEU A 514 25.58 -18.91 -24.73
CA LEU A 514 24.91 -18.62 -23.46
C LEU A 514 25.23 -19.67 -22.39
N GLY A 515 25.30 -20.95 -22.76
CA GLY A 515 25.65 -22.04 -21.84
C GLY A 515 27.07 -21.95 -21.26
N LYS A 516 27.99 -21.24 -21.93
CA LYS A 516 29.35 -21.01 -21.41
C LYS A 516 29.38 -20.01 -20.25
N ASN A 517 28.35 -19.19 -20.12
CA ASN A 517 28.28 -18.19 -19.06
C ASN A 517 27.75 -18.85 -17.77
N LYS A 518 28.63 -18.95 -16.76
CA LYS A 518 28.30 -19.58 -15.46
C LYS A 518 27.63 -18.65 -14.45
N SER A 519 27.56 -17.34 -14.71
CA SER A 519 26.88 -16.39 -13.81
C SER A 519 25.39 -16.27 -14.10
N LEU A 520 24.97 -16.62 -15.32
CA LEU A 520 23.59 -16.48 -15.77
C LEU A 520 22.68 -17.51 -15.07
N LYS A 521 21.69 -17.00 -14.33
CA LYS A 521 20.65 -17.77 -13.64
C LYS A 521 19.30 -17.67 -14.32
N HIS A 522 18.96 -16.53 -14.92
CA HIS A 522 17.66 -16.30 -15.54
C HIS A 522 17.82 -15.88 -17.00
N LEU A 523 17.20 -16.63 -17.91
CA LEU A 523 17.30 -16.41 -19.36
C LEU A 523 15.91 -16.30 -19.99
N PHE A 524 15.68 -15.23 -20.75
CA PHE A 524 14.45 -15.03 -21.53
C PHE A 524 14.79 -14.93 -23.01
N LEU A 525 14.20 -15.83 -23.81
CA LEU A 525 14.44 -15.95 -25.26
C LEU A 525 13.16 -15.84 -26.09
N GLY A 526 12.05 -15.39 -25.48
CA GLY A 526 10.73 -15.35 -26.11
C GLY A 526 10.73 -14.64 -27.47
N LYS A 527 9.81 -15.02 -28.37
CA LYS A 527 9.60 -14.36 -29.68
C LYS A 527 10.80 -14.36 -30.65
N ASN A 528 11.85 -15.15 -30.44
CA ASN A 528 13.02 -15.24 -31.34
C ASN A 528 13.02 -16.42 -32.32
N PHE A 529 11.90 -17.15 -32.44
CA PHE A 529 11.86 -18.47 -33.09
C PHE A 529 11.17 -18.47 -34.46
N ASN A 530 11.28 -17.39 -35.25
CA ASN A 530 10.61 -17.30 -36.56
C ASN A 530 11.43 -18.03 -37.66
N VAL A 531 11.57 -19.34 -37.51
CA VAL A 531 12.36 -20.21 -38.39
C VAL A 531 11.55 -21.36 -38.96
N LYS A 532 12.12 -22.05 -39.96
CA LYS A 532 11.55 -23.29 -40.50
C LYS A 532 11.56 -24.40 -39.44
N ALA A 533 10.60 -25.31 -39.54
CA ALA A 533 10.38 -26.41 -38.61
C ALA A 533 11.63 -27.22 -38.23
N LYS A 534 12.46 -27.59 -39.21
CA LYS A 534 13.69 -28.38 -38.97
C LYS A 534 14.70 -27.61 -38.12
N THR A 535 14.97 -26.36 -38.48
CA THR A 535 15.86 -25.48 -37.73
C THR A 535 15.33 -25.21 -36.32
N LEU A 536 14.01 -25.09 -36.17
CA LEU A 536 13.38 -24.93 -34.87
C LEU A 536 13.67 -26.13 -33.96
N GLU A 537 13.48 -27.34 -34.46
CA GLU A 537 13.77 -28.57 -33.71
C GLU A 537 15.24 -28.64 -33.30
N GLU A 538 16.16 -28.28 -34.20
CA GLU A 538 17.59 -28.21 -33.89
C GLU A 538 17.89 -27.18 -32.78
N ILE A 539 17.30 -25.98 -32.82
CA ILE A 539 17.45 -24.96 -31.77
C ILE A 539 16.90 -25.45 -30.44
N LEU A 540 15.72 -26.07 -30.43
CA LEU A 540 15.13 -26.62 -29.21
C LEU A 540 15.98 -27.74 -28.63
N HIS A 541 16.58 -28.60 -29.46
CA HIS A 541 17.54 -29.60 -29.00
C HIS A 541 18.81 -28.97 -28.40
N LYS A 542 19.29 -27.83 -28.93
CA LYS A 542 20.40 -27.08 -28.31
C LYS A 542 20.02 -26.49 -26.96
N LEU A 543 18.79 -25.99 -26.79
CA LEU A 543 18.29 -25.54 -25.49
C LEU A 543 18.17 -26.70 -24.50
N VAL A 544 17.68 -27.86 -24.94
CA VAL A 544 17.64 -29.07 -24.11
C VAL A 544 19.04 -29.48 -23.66
N GLN A 545 20.02 -29.48 -24.56
CA GLN A 545 21.42 -29.76 -24.22
C GLN A 545 21.91 -28.82 -23.11
N LEU A 546 21.70 -27.51 -23.26
CA LEU A 546 22.10 -26.52 -22.26
C LEU A 546 21.46 -26.77 -20.89
N ILE A 547 20.16 -27.09 -20.86
CA ILE A 547 19.40 -27.30 -19.61
C ILE A 547 19.78 -28.63 -18.92
N GLN A 548 20.26 -29.61 -19.67
CA GLN A 548 20.63 -30.94 -19.17
C GLN A 548 22.14 -31.09 -18.88
N GLU A 549 22.95 -30.07 -19.16
CA GLU A 549 24.35 -30.04 -18.75
C GLU A 549 24.47 -30.10 -17.22
N GLU A 550 25.40 -30.91 -16.71
CA GLU A 550 25.62 -31.10 -15.27
C GLU A 550 26.01 -29.79 -14.55
N ASP A 551 26.71 -28.91 -15.27
CA ASP A 551 27.22 -27.62 -14.79
C ASP A 551 26.25 -26.44 -15.06
N CYS A 552 24.99 -26.71 -15.45
CA CYS A 552 24.04 -25.67 -15.82
C CYS A 552 23.68 -24.75 -14.63
N SER A 553 24.01 -23.46 -14.73
CA SER A 553 23.71 -22.45 -13.71
C SER A 553 22.28 -21.87 -13.79
N LEU A 554 21.54 -22.18 -14.87
CA LEU A 554 20.21 -21.63 -15.08
C LEU A 554 19.20 -22.17 -14.07
N GLN A 555 18.53 -21.23 -13.41
CA GLN A 555 17.40 -21.45 -12.52
C GLN A 555 16.07 -21.04 -13.17
N SER A 556 16.08 -20.14 -14.16
CA SER A 556 14.89 -19.72 -14.89
C SER A 556 15.09 -19.69 -16.39
N LEU A 557 14.12 -20.23 -17.13
CA LEU A 557 14.06 -20.14 -18.59
C LEU A 557 12.68 -19.68 -19.05
N SER A 558 12.64 -18.66 -19.92
CA SER A 558 11.43 -18.25 -20.62
C SER A 558 11.58 -18.39 -22.13
N VAL A 559 10.62 -19.08 -22.74
CA VAL A 559 10.39 -19.13 -24.19
C VAL A 559 8.98 -18.61 -24.51
N ALA A 560 8.51 -17.63 -23.75
CA ALA A 560 7.17 -17.07 -23.87
C ALA A 560 6.89 -16.51 -25.27
N ASP A 561 5.62 -16.57 -25.68
CA ASP A 561 5.10 -16.02 -26.94
C ASP A 561 5.87 -16.46 -28.21
N SER A 562 6.52 -17.63 -28.18
CA SER A 562 7.40 -18.11 -29.25
C SER A 562 6.69 -18.92 -30.34
N ARG A 563 5.38 -19.19 -30.19
CA ARG A 563 4.54 -19.91 -31.17
C ARG A 563 5.13 -21.28 -31.59
N LEU A 564 5.75 -21.99 -30.64
CA LEU A 564 6.42 -23.27 -30.87
C LEU A 564 5.44 -24.42 -31.19
N LYS A 565 4.16 -24.28 -30.81
CA LYS A 565 3.09 -25.28 -31.00
C LYS A 565 3.45 -26.64 -30.38
N LEU A 566 3.15 -27.73 -31.09
CA LEU A 566 3.45 -29.11 -30.64
C LEU A 566 4.94 -29.36 -30.36
N ARG A 567 5.86 -28.55 -30.89
CA ARG A 567 7.31 -28.71 -30.66
C ARG A 567 7.74 -28.31 -29.26
N THR A 568 6.92 -27.58 -28.51
CA THR A 568 7.17 -27.32 -27.07
C THR A 568 7.29 -28.62 -26.28
N SER A 569 6.72 -29.72 -26.76
CA SER A 569 6.90 -31.06 -26.18
C SER A 569 8.36 -31.48 -26.03
N ILE A 570 9.26 -31.02 -26.91
CA ILE A 570 10.71 -31.29 -26.82
C ILE A 570 11.29 -30.71 -25.53
N LEU A 571 10.95 -29.44 -25.23
CA LEU A 571 11.37 -28.78 -23.98
C LEU A 571 10.67 -29.43 -22.77
N ILE A 572 9.36 -29.67 -22.85
CA ILE A 572 8.58 -30.28 -21.76
C ILE A 572 9.13 -31.65 -21.36
N ASN A 573 9.50 -32.50 -22.34
CA ASN A 573 10.09 -33.81 -22.05
C ASN A 573 11.43 -33.67 -21.34
N ALA A 574 12.26 -32.70 -21.73
CA ALA A 574 13.51 -32.41 -21.06
C ALA A 574 13.31 -31.86 -19.64
N LEU A 575 12.22 -31.12 -19.39
CA LEU A 575 11.84 -30.70 -18.04
C LEU A 575 11.60 -31.92 -17.15
N GLY A 576 11.05 -33.02 -17.66
CA GLY A 576 10.82 -34.23 -16.85
C GLY A 576 12.06 -34.77 -16.13
N SER A 577 13.25 -34.65 -16.73
CA SER A 577 14.52 -35.13 -16.17
C SER A 577 15.45 -34.01 -15.68
N ASN A 578 15.05 -32.75 -15.82
CA ASN A 578 15.90 -31.61 -15.45
C ASN A 578 15.97 -31.45 -13.92
N THR A 579 17.16 -31.11 -13.41
CA THR A 579 17.40 -30.87 -11.98
C THR A 579 17.70 -29.40 -11.62
N CYS A 580 17.99 -28.55 -12.60
CA CYS A 580 18.52 -27.21 -12.37
C CYS A 580 17.44 -26.10 -12.33
N LEU A 581 16.41 -26.17 -13.19
CA LEU A 581 15.42 -25.10 -13.34
C LEU A 581 14.43 -25.09 -12.18
N ALA A 582 14.27 -23.92 -11.56
CA ALA A 582 13.22 -23.62 -10.60
C ALA A 582 12.02 -22.92 -11.27
N LYS A 583 12.25 -22.08 -12.29
CA LYS A 583 11.19 -21.32 -12.97
C LYS A 583 11.20 -21.56 -14.47
N VAL A 584 10.04 -21.85 -15.05
CA VAL A 584 9.90 -22.06 -16.49
C VAL A 584 8.69 -21.33 -17.02
N ASP A 585 8.86 -20.57 -18.09
CA ASP A 585 7.78 -19.88 -18.78
C ASP A 585 7.62 -20.39 -20.21
N LEU A 586 6.53 -21.13 -20.40
CA LEU A 586 6.09 -21.72 -21.67
C LEU A 586 4.82 -21.03 -22.21
N SER A 587 4.46 -19.86 -21.68
CA SER A 587 3.25 -19.14 -22.09
C SER A 587 3.28 -18.73 -23.57
N GLY A 588 2.12 -18.57 -24.21
CA GLY A 588 2.03 -18.03 -25.57
C GLY A 588 2.58 -18.94 -26.68
N ASN A 589 2.70 -20.25 -26.43
CA ASN A 589 3.27 -21.19 -27.39
C ASN A 589 2.25 -21.99 -28.21
N GLY A 590 0.97 -21.99 -27.81
CA GLY A 590 -0.09 -22.72 -28.51
C GLY A 590 0.13 -24.23 -28.53
N MET A 591 0.54 -24.82 -27.40
CA MET A 591 0.85 -26.25 -27.30
C MET A 591 -0.38 -27.18 -27.32
N GLU A 592 -1.59 -26.63 -27.11
CA GLU A 592 -2.87 -27.34 -27.08
C GLU A 592 -2.93 -28.44 -26.00
N ASP A 593 -3.99 -29.26 -26.01
CA ASP A 593 -4.21 -30.32 -25.01
C ASP A 593 -3.10 -31.37 -24.99
N ILE A 594 -2.47 -31.65 -26.13
CA ILE A 594 -1.35 -32.59 -26.22
C ILE A 594 -0.15 -32.05 -25.44
N GLY A 595 0.13 -30.75 -25.54
CA GLY A 595 1.17 -30.09 -24.75
C GLY A 595 0.88 -30.14 -23.25
N ALA A 596 -0.36 -29.84 -22.85
CA ALA A 596 -0.80 -29.92 -21.46
C ALA A 596 -0.64 -31.35 -20.90
N LYS A 597 -0.99 -32.38 -21.68
CA LYS A 597 -0.81 -33.78 -21.31
C LYS A 597 0.67 -34.18 -21.18
N MET A 598 1.56 -33.64 -22.01
CA MET A 598 3.00 -33.88 -21.85
C MET A 598 3.53 -33.16 -20.61
N LEU A 599 3.06 -31.93 -20.35
CA LEU A 599 3.44 -31.16 -19.17
C LEU A 599 2.99 -31.88 -17.91
N SER A 600 1.78 -32.45 -17.90
CA SER A 600 1.27 -33.23 -16.77
C SER A 600 2.14 -34.44 -16.45
N LYS A 601 2.61 -35.17 -17.48
CA LYS A 601 3.58 -36.26 -17.31
C LYS A 601 4.94 -35.79 -16.82
N ALA A 602 5.46 -34.69 -17.37
CA ALA A 602 6.73 -34.12 -16.94
C ALA A 602 6.70 -33.72 -15.47
N LEU A 603 5.57 -33.17 -14.99
CA LEU A 603 5.37 -32.79 -13.59
C LEU A 603 5.31 -33.99 -12.63
N GLN A 604 4.82 -35.15 -13.09
CA GLN A 604 4.82 -36.37 -12.28
C GLN A 604 6.23 -36.93 -12.07
N ILE A 605 7.11 -36.77 -13.06
CA ILE A 605 8.45 -37.37 -13.08
C ILE A 605 9.49 -36.43 -12.43
N ASN A 606 9.45 -35.14 -12.76
CA ASN A 606 10.48 -34.19 -12.37
C ASN A 606 10.61 -34.15 -10.84
N SER A 607 11.85 -34.31 -10.34
CA SER A 607 12.23 -34.36 -8.93
C SER A 607 12.92 -33.08 -8.41
N SER A 608 13.01 -32.02 -9.22
CA SER A 608 13.60 -30.73 -8.88
C SER A 608 12.55 -29.62 -8.81
N LEU A 609 11.63 -29.52 -9.77
CA LEU A 609 10.35 -28.82 -9.64
C LEU A 609 9.44 -29.48 -8.56
N ARG A 610 9.77 -30.73 -8.17
CA ARG A 610 9.31 -31.48 -6.99
C ARG A 610 10.44 -31.46 -5.94
N TRP A 611 10.14 -31.42 -4.65
CA TRP A 611 11.15 -31.32 -3.59
C TRP A 611 11.90 -32.65 -3.36
N GLY A 612 13.18 -32.58 -2.96
CA GLY A 612 13.96 -33.70 -2.42
C GLY A 612 14.43 -33.40 -0.98
N PRO A 613 14.38 -34.33 -0.01
CA PRO A 613 14.60 -34.04 1.42
C PRO A 613 16.04 -33.92 1.91
N HIS A 614 17.04 -34.02 1.04
CA HIS A 614 18.43 -34.24 1.49
C HIS A 614 19.38 -33.14 1.06
N LEU A 615 19.31 -31.98 1.72
CA LEU A 615 20.43 -31.03 1.78
C LEU A 615 20.51 -30.47 3.21
N ASP A 616 21.71 -30.54 3.78
CA ASP A 616 22.01 -30.35 5.20
C ASP A 616 21.46 -29.06 5.82
N PRO A 617 20.92 -29.10 7.06
CA PRO A 617 20.38 -27.93 7.77
C PRO A 617 21.38 -26.81 8.06
N LEU A 618 22.68 -27.02 7.82
CA LEU A 618 23.74 -26.07 8.16
C LEU A 618 24.14 -25.12 7.01
N ALA A 619 23.60 -25.31 5.80
CA ALA A 619 23.84 -24.40 4.66
C ALA A 619 22.81 -23.25 4.55
N TRP A 620 21.87 -23.14 5.50
CA TRP A 620 20.63 -22.34 5.35
C TRP A 620 20.74 -20.85 5.74
N ILE A 621 21.90 -20.35 6.17
CA ILE A 621 22.04 -18.93 6.52
C ILE A 621 22.50 -18.15 5.29
N GLY A 622 21.57 -17.69 4.44
CA GLY A 622 21.86 -16.59 3.51
C GLY A 622 21.22 -16.58 2.11
N ALA A 623 20.34 -17.51 1.74
CA ALA A 623 19.68 -17.47 0.43
C ALA A 623 18.16 -17.67 0.56
N ASP A 624 17.39 -16.62 0.28
CA ASP A 624 15.94 -16.73 0.09
C ASP A 624 15.66 -17.73 -1.06
N PRO A 625 14.93 -18.84 -0.83
CA PRO A 625 14.66 -19.79 -1.90
C PRO A 625 13.64 -19.22 -2.89
N LEU A 626 14.06 -19.00 -4.14
CA LEU A 626 13.18 -18.62 -5.26
C LEU A 626 11.99 -19.59 -5.39
N PRO A 627 10.75 -19.09 -5.55
CA PRO A 627 9.57 -19.94 -5.70
C PRO A 627 9.63 -20.72 -7.02
N ARG A 628 9.61 -22.06 -6.92
CA ARG A 628 9.56 -22.93 -8.10
C ARG A 628 8.24 -22.72 -8.85
N THR A 629 8.31 -22.19 -10.08
CA THR A 629 7.17 -21.59 -10.79
C THR A 629 7.07 -22.02 -12.25
N ILE A 630 5.87 -22.43 -12.69
CA ILE A 630 5.60 -22.70 -14.11
C ILE A 630 4.56 -21.72 -14.64
N LEU A 631 4.94 -20.95 -15.67
CA LEU A 631 4.04 -20.09 -16.43
C LEU A 631 3.63 -20.78 -17.73
N TRP A 632 2.33 -20.90 -17.98
CA TRP A 632 1.82 -21.69 -19.12
C TRP A 632 0.50 -21.17 -19.71
N ASP A 633 0.14 -19.90 -19.47
CA ASP A 633 -1.06 -19.29 -20.07
C ASP A 633 -0.91 -19.07 -21.60
N ARG A 634 -2.01 -18.79 -22.30
CA ARG A 634 -2.06 -18.55 -23.76
C ARG A 634 -1.51 -19.71 -24.59
N ASN A 635 -1.87 -20.93 -24.21
CA ASN A 635 -1.46 -22.16 -24.87
C ASN A 635 -2.58 -22.87 -25.63
N ASN A 636 -3.78 -22.26 -25.68
CA ASN A 636 -4.98 -22.84 -26.28
C ASN A 636 -5.38 -24.16 -25.61
N THR A 637 -5.18 -24.26 -24.30
CA THR A 637 -5.55 -25.46 -23.52
C THR A 637 -7.06 -25.51 -23.32
N SER A 638 -7.68 -26.66 -23.60
CA SER A 638 -9.10 -26.90 -23.37
C SER A 638 -9.36 -27.50 -21.98
N ALA A 639 -10.63 -27.68 -21.63
CA ALA A 639 -11.03 -28.38 -20.41
C ALA A 639 -10.39 -29.79 -20.28
N LEU A 640 -10.12 -30.47 -21.40
CA LEU A 640 -9.46 -31.79 -21.38
C LEU A 640 -7.99 -31.69 -20.95
N GLY A 641 -7.24 -30.72 -21.49
CA GLY A 641 -5.85 -30.48 -21.09
C GLY A 641 -5.74 -30.06 -19.62
N PHE A 642 -6.68 -29.24 -19.13
CA PHE A 642 -6.75 -28.89 -17.71
C PHE A 642 -7.03 -30.10 -16.81
N LEU A 643 -7.90 -31.02 -17.23
CA LEU A 643 -8.18 -32.24 -16.49
C LEU A 643 -6.94 -33.14 -16.38
N ASP A 644 -6.14 -33.24 -17.43
CA ASP A 644 -4.90 -34.04 -17.40
C ASP A 644 -3.85 -33.45 -16.44
N ILE A 645 -3.76 -32.11 -16.36
CA ILE A 645 -2.93 -31.42 -15.36
C ILE A 645 -3.49 -31.63 -13.95
N ALA A 646 -4.81 -31.53 -13.76
CA ALA A 646 -5.46 -31.75 -12.48
C ALA A 646 -5.18 -33.16 -11.93
N ARG A 647 -5.30 -34.18 -12.78
CA ARG A 647 -4.98 -35.58 -12.43
C ARG A 647 -3.52 -35.77 -12.06
N ALA A 648 -2.60 -35.09 -12.75
CA ALA A 648 -1.19 -35.13 -12.40
C ALA A 648 -0.92 -34.50 -11.02
N LEU A 649 -1.54 -33.36 -10.73
CA LEU A 649 -1.45 -32.71 -9.42
C LEU A 649 -2.08 -33.56 -8.31
N GLU A 650 -3.21 -34.21 -8.58
CA GLU A 650 -3.86 -35.16 -7.66
C GLU A 650 -2.99 -36.39 -7.40
N SER A 651 -2.40 -36.99 -8.44
CA SER A 651 -1.47 -38.11 -8.29
C SER A 651 -0.20 -37.73 -7.52
N CYS A 652 0.31 -36.51 -7.70
CA CYS A 652 1.43 -36.00 -6.91
C CYS A 652 1.05 -35.79 -5.44
N ALA A 653 -0.21 -35.41 -5.15
CA ALA A 653 -0.72 -35.26 -3.79
C ALA A 653 -1.06 -36.61 -3.12
N ALA A 654 -1.60 -37.58 -3.86
CA ALA A 654 -2.02 -38.88 -3.34
C ALA A 654 -0.85 -39.83 -3.03
N LEU A 655 0.31 -39.63 -3.66
CA LEU A 655 1.54 -40.41 -3.39
C LEU A 655 2.38 -39.86 -2.22
N SER A 656 1.86 -38.92 -1.43
CA SER A 656 2.62 -38.23 -0.39
C SER A 656 1.91 -38.27 0.98
N HIS A 657 2.16 -39.33 1.74
CA HIS A 657 2.06 -39.28 3.21
C HIS A 657 3.26 -38.56 3.84
N SER A 658 4.14 -37.96 3.02
CA SER A 658 5.28 -37.17 3.47
C SER A 658 5.76 -36.23 2.34
N ASN A 659 5.45 -34.95 2.49
CA ASN A 659 6.13 -33.78 1.91
C ASN A 659 5.71 -33.26 0.52
N HIS A 660 4.98 -32.14 0.57
CA HIS A 660 5.21 -30.83 -0.08
C HIS A 660 5.77 -30.78 -1.52
N THR A 661 4.87 -30.70 -2.50
CA THR A 661 5.18 -30.70 -3.95
C THR A 661 4.58 -29.46 -4.66
N LEU A 662 5.43 -28.69 -5.36
CA LEU A 662 5.14 -27.52 -6.23
C LEU A 662 4.49 -26.29 -5.55
N ARG A 663 5.22 -25.17 -5.44
CA ARG A 663 4.83 -24.00 -4.62
C ARG A 663 3.90 -23.01 -5.34
N PHE A 664 4.05 -22.83 -6.66
CA PHE A 664 3.22 -21.91 -7.44
C PHE A 664 3.20 -22.30 -8.92
N MET A 665 2.07 -22.72 -9.46
CA MET A 665 1.85 -22.73 -10.92
C MET A 665 1.16 -21.41 -11.26
N SER A 666 1.38 -20.74 -12.39
CA SER A 666 0.55 -19.57 -12.69
C SER A 666 -0.83 -20.01 -13.14
N PHE A 667 -1.83 -19.23 -12.75
CA PHE A 667 -3.20 -19.41 -13.18
C PHE A 667 -3.40 -18.94 -14.64
N PRO A 668 -3.74 -19.83 -15.60
CA PRO A 668 -3.84 -19.48 -17.01
C PRO A 668 -5.22 -18.86 -17.34
N VAL A 669 -5.40 -17.60 -16.96
CA VAL A 669 -6.67 -16.86 -17.09
C VAL A 669 -7.20 -16.87 -18.53
N SER A 670 -6.31 -16.68 -19.51
CA SER A 670 -6.70 -16.54 -20.92
C SER A 670 -7.27 -17.86 -21.46
N ASP A 671 -6.56 -18.96 -21.25
CA ASP A 671 -6.99 -20.28 -21.74
C ASP A 671 -8.27 -20.74 -21.05
N ILE A 672 -8.40 -20.49 -19.74
CA ILE A 672 -9.62 -20.85 -18.97
C ILE A 672 -10.82 -20.04 -19.45
N SER A 673 -10.65 -18.73 -19.68
CA SER A 673 -11.71 -17.89 -20.22
C SER A 673 -12.17 -18.38 -21.61
N GLN A 674 -11.24 -18.87 -22.43
CA GLN A 674 -11.55 -19.43 -23.74
C GLN A 674 -12.24 -20.81 -23.65
N ALA A 675 -11.79 -21.69 -22.75
CA ALA A 675 -12.41 -22.98 -22.49
C ALA A 675 -13.83 -22.82 -21.92
N TYR A 676 -14.03 -21.86 -21.02
CA TYR A 676 -15.34 -21.57 -20.44
C TYR A 676 -16.35 -21.08 -21.49
N ARG A 677 -15.91 -20.27 -22.46
CA ARG A 677 -16.76 -19.86 -23.60
C ARG A 677 -17.16 -21.01 -24.51
N SER A 678 -16.35 -22.05 -24.64
CA SER A 678 -16.61 -23.17 -25.55
C SER A 678 -17.38 -24.31 -24.89
N ALA A 679 -17.10 -24.63 -23.63
CA ALA A 679 -17.74 -25.70 -22.87
C ALA A 679 -17.84 -25.33 -21.37
N PRO A 680 -18.84 -24.54 -20.97
CA PRO A 680 -18.96 -24.02 -19.60
C PRO A 680 -19.09 -25.13 -18.55
N GLU A 681 -20.00 -26.10 -18.74
CA GLU A 681 -20.26 -27.18 -17.78
C GLU A 681 -19.02 -28.06 -17.52
N ARG A 682 -18.36 -28.51 -18.59
CA ARG A 682 -17.13 -29.33 -18.46
C ARG A 682 -15.97 -28.53 -17.89
N THR A 683 -15.88 -27.25 -18.25
CA THR A 683 -14.84 -26.38 -17.70
C THR A 683 -15.11 -26.16 -16.22
N GLU A 684 -16.37 -26.00 -15.78
CA GLU A 684 -16.76 -25.82 -14.38
C GLU A 684 -16.47 -27.04 -13.50
N ASP A 685 -16.71 -28.26 -13.99
CA ASP A 685 -16.36 -29.50 -13.27
C ASP A 685 -14.84 -29.67 -13.11
N VAL A 686 -14.09 -29.40 -14.19
CA VAL A 686 -12.62 -29.45 -14.17
C VAL A 686 -12.07 -28.29 -13.35
N TRP A 687 -12.70 -27.12 -13.42
CA TRP A 687 -12.40 -25.90 -12.69
C TRP A 687 -12.52 -26.12 -11.20
N GLN A 688 -13.63 -26.68 -10.72
CA GLN A 688 -13.81 -27.01 -9.31
C GLN A 688 -12.71 -27.96 -8.85
N LYS A 689 -12.37 -29.00 -9.62
CA LYS A 689 -11.27 -29.93 -9.28
C LYS A 689 -9.90 -29.26 -9.27
N VAL A 690 -9.58 -28.46 -10.28
CA VAL A 690 -8.30 -27.74 -10.39
C VAL A 690 -8.16 -26.72 -9.27
N VAL A 691 -9.20 -25.92 -9.00
CA VAL A 691 -9.22 -24.87 -7.97
C VAL A 691 -9.21 -25.46 -6.57
N ILE A 692 -9.99 -26.50 -6.28
CA ILE A 692 -9.97 -27.19 -4.99
C ILE A 692 -8.57 -27.76 -4.74
N GLN A 693 -7.98 -28.43 -5.73
CA GLN A 693 -6.62 -28.97 -5.60
C GLN A 693 -5.57 -27.86 -5.42
N TRP A 694 -5.76 -26.72 -6.09
CA TRP A 694 -4.95 -25.51 -5.92
C TRP A 694 -5.06 -24.89 -4.53
N CYS A 695 -6.29 -24.76 -4.01
CA CYS A 695 -6.57 -24.26 -2.68
C CYS A 695 -6.01 -25.20 -1.60
N LEU A 696 -6.05 -26.52 -1.82
CA LEU A 696 -5.46 -27.51 -0.92
C LEU A 696 -3.93 -27.41 -0.88
N VAL A 697 -3.27 -27.20 -2.03
CA VAL A 697 -1.82 -26.92 -2.09
C VAL A 697 -1.47 -25.60 -1.40
N ARG A 698 -2.28 -24.54 -1.59
CA ARG A 698 -2.06 -23.21 -0.99
C ARG A 698 -2.30 -23.18 0.53
N ASN A 699 -3.35 -23.85 1.02
CA ASN A 699 -3.70 -23.87 2.45
C ASN A 699 -2.71 -24.68 3.29
N ASN A 700 -2.03 -25.66 2.71
CA ASN A 700 -0.94 -26.39 3.38
C ASN A 700 0.40 -25.63 3.38
N HIS A 701 0.48 -24.43 2.77
CA HIS A 701 1.69 -23.63 2.63
C HIS A 701 1.63 -22.24 3.29
N SER A 702 0.49 -21.81 3.81
CA SER A 702 0.39 -20.57 4.60
C SER A 702 0.89 -20.76 6.04
N GLN A 703 2.20 -20.93 6.21
CA GLN A 703 2.93 -20.51 7.41
C GLN A 703 3.90 -19.42 6.92
N THR A 704 3.92 -18.18 7.41
CA THR A 704 3.38 -17.54 8.61
C THR A 704 3.06 -16.09 8.24
N TYR A 705 1.79 -15.68 8.24
CA TYR A 705 1.53 -14.30 8.67
C TYR A 705 2.10 -14.21 10.10
N PRO A 706 2.71 -13.09 10.54
CA PRO A 706 3.03 -12.94 11.95
C PRO A 706 1.74 -13.27 12.68
N GLN A 707 1.73 -14.36 13.44
CA GLN A 707 0.51 -14.81 14.10
C GLN A 707 -0.07 -13.63 14.89
N GLU A 708 0.78 -12.74 15.41
CA GLU A 708 0.42 -11.45 16.00
C GLU A 708 -0.39 -10.49 15.12
N GLN A 709 -0.16 -10.35 13.80
CA GLN A 709 -0.92 -9.42 12.94
C GLN A 709 -2.28 -10.00 12.54
N ALA A 710 -2.33 -11.28 12.15
CA ALA A 710 -3.59 -11.98 11.90
C ALA A 710 -4.40 -12.13 13.20
N PHE A 711 -3.71 -12.30 14.33
CA PHE A 711 -4.27 -12.28 15.68
C PHE A 711 -4.70 -10.88 16.08
N ARG A 712 -3.99 -9.80 15.75
CA ARG A 712 -4.44 -8.40 15.98
C ARG A 712 -5.64 -8.06 15.13
N LEU A 713 -5.72 -8.58 13.91
CA LEU A 713 -6.90 -8.44 13.05
C LEU A 713 -8.06 -9.27 13.59
N GLN A 714 -7.87 -10.52 14.00
CA GLN A 714 -8.92 -11.34 14.63
C GLN A 714 -9.32 -10.83 16.02
N GLN A 715 -8.36 -10.37 16.83
CA GLN A 715 -8.56 -9.69 18.09
C GLN A 715 -9.30 -8.39 17.83
N GLY A 716 -8.85 -7.53 16.92
CA GLY A 716 -9.53 -6.32 16.50
C GLY A 716 -10.96 -6.59 16.02
N LEU A 717 -11.17 -7.50 15.08
CA LEU A 717 -12.48 -7.86 14.54
C LEU A 717 -13.42 -8.46 15.61
N VAL A 718 -12.95 -9.40 16.43
CA VAL A 718 -13.80 -10.12 17.39
C VAL A 718 -13.97 -9.35 18.68
N THR A 719 -12.89 -8.76 19.23
CA THR A 719 -12.94 -7.95 20.45
C THR A 719 -13.53 -6.58 20.18
N SER A 720 -13.17 -5.85 19.12
CA SER A 720 -13.77 -4.52 18.85
C SER A 720 -15.24 -4.62 18.51
N SER A 721 -15.66 -5.61 17.70
CA SER A 721 -17.08 -5.81 17.36
C SER A 721 -17.90 -6.22 18.58
N ALA A 722 -17.42 -7.18 19.38
CA ALA A 722 -18.11 -7.60 20.60
C ALA A 722 -18.11 -6.49 21.66
N GLU A 723 -17.01 -5.76 21.85
CA GLU A 723 -16.93 -4.64 22.78
C GLU A 723 -17.79 -3.45 22.36
N GLN A 724 -17.79 -3.09 21.07
CA GLN A 724 -18.66 -2.02 20.54
C GLN A 724 -20.14 -2.42 20.63
N MET A 725 -20.48 -3.68 20.33
CA MET A 725 -21.84 -4.19 20.49
C MET A 725 -22.27 -4.18 21.96
N LEU A 726 -21.40 -4.64 22.87
CA LEU A 726 -21.64 -4.62 24.31
C LEU A 726 -21.80 -3.17 24.82
N GLN A 727 -21.01 -2.22 24.31
CA GLN A 727 -21.13 -0.79 24.64
C GLN A 727 -22.46 -0.21 24.14
N ARG A 728 -22.86 -0.49 22.89
CA ARG A 728 -24.14 -0.03 22.34
C ARG A 728 -25.32 -0.58 23.13
N LEU A 729 -25.31 -1.89 23.44
CA LEU A 729 -26.36 -2.55 24.22
C LEU A 729 -26.39 -2.04 25.66
N CYS A 730 -25.25 -1.91 26.34
CA CYS A 730 -25.17 -1.30 27.66
C CYS A 730 -25.70 0.13 27.65
N GLY A 731 -25.34 0.94 26.64
CA GLY A 731 -25.83 2.30 26.46
C GLY A 731 -27.36 2.36 26.38
N ARG A 732 -27.97 1.53 25.53
CA ARG A 732 -29.43 1.44 25.38
C ARG A 732 -30.13 1.02 26.67
N VAL A 733 -29.66 -0.05 27.33
CA VAL A 733 -30.23 -0.50 28.61
C VAL A 733 -30.08 0.58 29.68
N GLN A 734 -28.96 1.31 29.70
CA GLN A 734 -28.71 2.36 30.69
C GLN A 734 -29.58 3.61 30.45
N GLU A 735 -30.01 3.87 29.21
CA GLU A 735 -30.99 4.89 28.86
C GLU A 735 -32.41 4.50 29.29
N GLU A 736 -32.84 3.27 29.02
CA GLU A 736 -34.14 2.75 29.46
C GLU A 736 -34.25 2.67 30.99
N VAL A 737 -33.19 2.21 31.67
CA VAL A 737 -33.10 2.21 33.14
C VAL A 737 -33.19 3.63 33.71
N ARG A 738 -32.62 4.62 33.01
CA ARG A 738 -32.74 6.03 33.41
C ARG A 738 -34.15 6.57 33.19
N ALA A 739 -34.84 6.17 32.11
CA ALA A 739 -36.20 6.58 31.81
C ALA A 739 -37.22 6.02 32.83
N LEU A 740 -37.03 4.77 33.26
CA LEU A 740 -37.95 4.05 34.14
C LEU A 740 -37.69 4.26 35.65
N ARG A 741 -36.60 4.96 36.02
CA ARG A 741 -36.13 5.16 37.41
C ARG A 741 -37.13 5.81 38.38
N LEU A 742 -38.22 6.37 37.86
CA LEU A 742 -39.22 7.14 38.60
C LEU A 742 -40.58 6.45 38.63
N CYS A 743 -40.67 5.23 38.10
CA CYS A 743 -41.87 4.41 38.17
C CYS A 743 -41.99 3.81 39.60
N PRO A 744 -43.09 4.07 40.33
CA PRO A 744 -43.26 3.61 41.71
C PRO A 744 -43.77 2.16 41.84
N LEU A 745 -43.81 1.39 40.74
CA LEU A 745 -44.27 0.01 40.74
C LEU A 745 -43.14 -0.93 41.17
N GLU A 746 -43.33 -1.67 42.27
CA GLU A 746 -42.39 -2.69 42.78
C GLU A 746 -41.83 -3.65 41.71
N PRO A 747 -42.64 -4.27 40.82
CA PRO A 747 -42.09 -5.20 39.82
C PRO A 747 -41.16 -4.51 38.81
N VAL A 748 -41.33 -3.20 38.58
CA VAL A 748 -40.44 -2.41 37.72
C VAL A 748 -39.14 -2.05 38.45
N GLN A 749 -39.18 -1.88 39.77
CA GLN A 749 -37.96 -1.63 40.56
C GLN A 749 -37.05 -2.86 40.62
N ASP A 750 -37.62 -4.06 40.70
CA ASP A 750 -36.86 -5.32 40.66
C ASP A 750 -36.20 -5.53 39.29
N GLU A 751 -36.92 -5.29 38.19
CA GLU A 751 -36.34 -5.34 36.84
C GLU A 751 -35.25 -4.28 36.62
N LEU A 752 -35.39 -3.09 37.22
CA LEU A 752 -34.37 -2.03 37.16
C LEU A 752 -33.09 -2.38 37.90
N LEU A 753 -33.21 -3.07 39.04
CA LEU A 753 -32.06 -3.60 39.78
C LEU A 753 -31.36 -4.68 38.96
N TYR A 754 -32.11 -5.62 38.39
CA TYR A 754 -31.57 -6.67 37.52
C TYR A 754 -30.85 -6.12 36.29
N ALA A 755 -31.44 -5.13 35.60
CA ALA A 755 -30.81 -4.46 34.47
C ALA A 755 -29.52 -3.70 34.85
N ARG A 756 -29.46 -3.15 36.07
CA ARG A 756 -28.25 -2.51 36.62
C ARG A 756 -27.13 -3.51 36.87
N ASP A 757 -27.46 -4.67 37.41
CA ASP A 757 -26.51 -5.75 37.66
C ASP A 757 -25.98 -6.32 36.34
N LEU A 758 -26.85 -6.52 35.33
CA LEU A 758 -26.43 -6.89 33.97
C LEU A 758 -25.46 -5.88 33.33
N ILE A 759 -25.70 -4.57 33.49
CA ILE A 759 -24.76 -3.54 33.00
C ILE A 759 -23.42 -3.62 33.75
N LYS A 760 -23.45 -3.90 35.06
CA LYS A 760 -22.24 -4.05 35.88
C LYS A 760 -21.46 -5.29 35.44
N ASP A 761 -22.13 -6.40 35.20
CA ASP A 761 -21.53 -7.66 34.74
C ASP A 761 -20.97 -7.54 33.32
N ALA A 762 -21.65 -6.83 32.43
CA ALA A 762 -21.12 -6.51 31.10
C ALA A 762 -19.83 -5.67 31.20
N LYS A 763 -19.80 -4.64 32.07
CA LYS A 763 -18.59 -3.82 32.29
C LYS A 763 -17.44 -4.61 32.89
N ASN A 764 -17.73 -5.52 33.83
CA ASN A 764 -16.74 -6.40 34.43
C ASN A 764 -16.22 -7.42 33.41
N SER A 765 -17.09 -7.99 32.59
CA SER A 765 -16.72 -8.92 31.51
C SER A 765 -15.78 -8.24 30.52
N ARG A 766 -16.06 -6.98 30.14
CA ARG A 766 -15.16 -6.16 29.30
C ARG A 766 -13.77 -5.99 29.91
N ALA A 767 -13.68 -5.73 31.21
CA ALA A 767 -12.40 -5.59 31.90
C ALA A 767 -11.60 -6.91 31.94
N LEU A 768 -12.30 -8.05 31.88
CA LEU A 768 -11.71 -9.40 31.92
C LEU A 768 -11.40 -9.97 30.53
N PHE A 769 -12.00 -9.46 29.46
CA PHE A 769 -11.83 -9.97 28.09
C PHE A 769 -10.37 -10.02 27.63
N PRO A 770 -9.55 -8.96 27.80
CA PRO A 770 -8.13 -8.99 27.43
C PRO A 770 -7.36 -10.09 28.17
N SER A 771 -7.59 -10.23 29.47
CA SER A 771 -6.90 -11.21 30.32
C SER A 771 -7.37 -12.65 30.08
N LEU A 772 -8.65 -12.89 29.81
CA LEU A 772 -9.20 -14.20 29.45
C LEU A 772 -8.69 -14.69 28.09
N TYR A 773 -8.51 -13.76 27.14
CA TYR A 773 -8.01 -14.08 25.81
C TYR A 773 -6.49 -14.36 25.81
N GLU A 774 -5.71 -13.62 26.59
CA GLU A 774 -4.30 -13.95 26.89
C GLU A 774 -4.15 -15.34 27.54
N LEU A 775 -5.03 -15.67 28.50
CA LEU A 775 -5.05 -16.99 29.14
C LEU A 775 -5.43 -18.12 28.16
N GLY A 776 -6.37 -17.86 27.25
CA GLY A 776 -6.75 -18.81 26.19
C GLY A 776 -5.58 -19.12 25.24
N HIS A 777 -4.73 -18.14 24.95
CA HIS A 777 -3.55 -18.32 24.11
C HIS A 777 -2.42 -19.10 24.81
N MET A 778 -2.17 -18.86 26.10
CA MET A 778 -1.23 -19.69 26.89
C MET A 778 -1.65 -21.17 26.91
N LEU A 779 -2.94 -21.46 26.86
CA LEU A 779 -3.47 -22.83 26.85
C LEU A 779 -3.51 -23.47 25.45
N ALA A 780 -3.47 -22.68 24.37
CA ALA A 780 -3.57 -23.16 22.98
C ALA A 780 -2.22 -23.55 22.36
N ASN A 781 -1.14 -22.81 22.68
CA ASN A 781 0.16 -23.03 22.01
C ASN A 781 1.05 -24.07 22.70
N ASP A 782 0.93 -24.29 24.01
CA ASP A 782 1.69 -25.30 24.78
C ASP A 782 0.85 -25.94 25.92
N GLY A 783 -0.44 -26.16 25.67
CA GLY A 783 -1.36 -26.66 26.69
C GLY A 783 -1.16 -28.14 27.05
N PRO A 784 -1.51 -28.54 28.29
CA PRO A 784 -1.41 -29.93 28.76
C PRO A 784 -2.22 -30.93 27.91
N VAL A 785 -3.23 -30.46 27.18
CA VAL A 785 -4.04 -31.27 26.25
C VAL A 785 -3.24 -31.69 25.02
N ARG A 786 -2.39 -30.81 24.46
CA ARG A 786 -1.53 -31.13 23.31
C ARG A 786 -0.44 -32.11 23.68
N GLN A 787 0.20 -31.93 24.84
CA GLN A 787 1.14 -32.92 25.38
C GLN A 787 0.48 -34.28 25.60
N ARG A 788 -0.78 -34.32 26.03
CA ARG A 788 -1.54 -35.57 26.18
C ARG A 788 -1.86 -36.22 24.83
N LEU A 789 -2.25 -35.43 23.83
CA LEU A 789 -2.51 -35.92 22.48
C LEU A 789 -1.24 -36.42 21.77
N GLU A 790 -0.11 -35.74 21.93
CA GLU A 790 1.20 -36.17 21.41
C GLU A 790 1.69 -37.45 22.11
N SER A 791 1.48 -37.56 23.43
CA SER A 791 1.74 -38.80 24.18
C SER A 791 0.89 -39.96 23.68
N VAL A 792 -0.42 -39.75 23.48
CA VAL A 792 -1.34 -40.78 22.97
C VAL A 792 -1.00 -41.17 21.53
N ALA A 793 -0.66 -40.20 20.67
CA ALA A 793 -0.22 -40.47 19.31
C ALA A 793 1.09 -41.28 19.29
N SER A 794 2.04 -40.98 20.18
CA SER A 794 3.29 -41.76 20.32
C SER A 794 3.02 -43.19 20.78
N GLU A 795 2.09 -43.39 21.71
CA GLU A 795 1.70 -44.72 22.19
C GLU A 795 1.00 -45.55 21.11
N VAL A 796 0.10 -44.94 20.33
CA VAL A 796 -0.57 -45.59 19.21
C VAL A 796 0.43 -45.97 18.12
N SER A 797 1.37 -45.09 17.78
CA SER A 797 2.42 -45.40 16.81
C SER A 797 3.26 -46.61 17.24
N LYS A 798 3.66 -46.67 18.52
CA LYS A 798 4.43 -47.79 19.08
C LYS A 798 3.63 -49.10 19.11
N ALA A 799 2.31 -49.03 19.31
CA ALA A 799 1.45 -50.20 19.28
C ALA A 799 1.29 -50.76 17.85
N VAL A 800 1.14 -49.86 16.86
CA VAL A 800 1.07 -50.22 15.44
C VAL A 800 2.39 -50.81 14.96
N ASP A 801 3.53 -50.23 15.35
CA ASP A 801 4.86 -50.77 15.01
C ASP A 801 5.10 -52.15 15.64
N LYS A 802 4.56 -52.42 16.83
CA LYS A 802 4.62 -53.74 17.48
C LYS A 802 3.75 -54.78 16.77
N GLU A 803 2.56 -54.43 16.32
CA GLU A 803 1.68 -55.30 15.51
C GLU A 803 2.32 -55.64 14.15
N LEU A 804 2.93 -54.64 13.51
CA LEU A 804 3.66 -54.83 12.25
C LEU A 804 4.90 -55.72 12.40
N GLN A 805 5.59 -55.67 13.55
CA GLN A 805 6.70 -56.58 13.86
C GLN A 805 6.26 -57.98 14.33
N ALA A 806 5.05 -58.11 14.89
CA ALA A 806 4.48 -59.37 15.37
C ALA A 806 3.78 -60.19 14.28
N SER A 807 3.85 -59.76 13.02
CA SER A 807 3.31 -60.47 11.85
C SER A 807 4.42 -61.14 11.01
N PRO A 808 5.14 -62.18 11.50
CA PRO A 808 5.92 -63.05 10.61
C PRO A 808 4.95 -63.99 9.88
N GLY A 809 5.11 -64.08 8.56
CA GLY A 809 4.18 -64.76 7.66
C GLY A 809 3.84 -66.20 8.05
N GLU A 810 2.53 -66.46 8.15
CA GLU A 810 1.93 -67.74 7.85
C GLU A 810 1.00 -67.56 6.64
N GLY A 811 1.35 -68.20 5.53
CA GLY A 811 0.57 -68.11 4.30
C GLY A 811 1.27 -68.62 3.04
N ALA A 812 2.18 -69.60 3.18
CA ALA A 812 2.58 -70.47 2.08
C ALA A 812 2.03 -71.87 2.38
N GLN A 813 0.86 -72.19 1.82
CA GLN A 813 0.38 -73.51 1.36
C GLN A 813 -1.12 -73.43 1.07
N GLY A 814 -1.49 -73.68 -0.20
CA GLY A 814 -2.87 -73.67 -0.71
C GLY A 814 -2.91 -73.27 -2.17
#